data_AF-A0A228R5L5-F1
#
_entry.id   AF-A0A228R5L5-F1
#
_cell.length_a   1.000
_cell.length_b   1.000
_cell.length_c   1.000
_cell.angle_alpha   90.00
_cell.angle_beta   90.00
_cell.angle_gamma   90.00
#
_symmetry.space_group_name_H-M   'P 1'
#
loop_
_entity.id
_entity.type
_entity.pdbx_description
1 polymer ?
#
loop_
_entity_poly.entity_id
_entity_poly.type
_entity_poly.pdbx_seq_one_letter_code
_entity_poly.pdbx_strand_id
1 'polypeptide(L)'
;MFNYNFSQNPDDPSKMAVGGGTGTTLFNRNDLQCVMQMPLPGVVIFVHGVNSEGEWFKDAEKGLCAGLNRRMGRYDDQLFHFGPVAGQMTPVSYIESLTSDGFLNPEMSSKTYIKPDPSFSPVIHFRWGYAANAEELKEYGDKIMLNEKNYWGGGPFAGGCSSLPDLWNDGLHDRLFLWLTVQHMNSVGNRKIYSTPPRTYGVLGAMRLARLVESIRKRQADVPITIVCHSQGNMIGLAAAFLGDRLPEVKDRLGKKGRCVADTYVLANPPYSLVESNFTDTWAQRGVRDKNGHVGRETYVARTETLREYFDILRARADLEMPAEDLDRAMENARPSKNGGKPYSAAKDREAHGLYQKNTYGRVTLYCCPHDQVISALPVQGIGWRGMSIEEISATNAWGVFSQRVFASNFEVGGDKKIYQYWENDWRSSKNKTEGFWYPPSPPARYGFARGMHSNEGWLAKFVTFVTSPPLYLFNLSHMEVNALPPEGWEIPITAPMLDKETRFFPKALRYGKASGACDADGNLLEGADFNEGYDPPSAGRDAGKKDKRDDDPYDNFDEKSEKFATAEGDPLKAKGDALSEAAQRYEDHSILRMEARRSGNRRWVDKDGKVVGEDDPDAASAEYTEWRNKEIFEILNGGDKNNPTNHSTIMTNKDHAEKALAYDVAIGLCYLTAADLEEFRIQADWRFVKGLGDDDGGDGSDDGSDDVDDGDDSGDGSNPNGQMAEYISTGKCNRLFLRDWIATEEYAKMPSKIHDERDGGLFLKIGGIL
;
A
#
# COMPACT_ATOMS: atom_id res chain seq x y z
N MET A 1 8.91 46.70 16.75
CA MET A 1 8.72 45.24 16.80
C MET A 1 9.51 44.73 17.98
N PHE A 2 8.85 44.22 19.01
CA PHE A 2 9.51 43.47 20.07
C PHE A 2 9.26 41.99 19.77
N ASN A 3 10.33 41.21 19.57
CA ASN A 3 10.23 39.75 19.48
C ASN A 3 9.96 39.21 20.89
N TYR A 4 8.69 39.13 21.26
CA TYR A 4 8.29 38.32 22.39
C TYR A 4 7.95 36.93 21.87
N ASN A 5 8.94 36.04 21.95
CA ASN A 5 8.69 34.61 21.92
C ASN A 5 8.01 34.29 23.26
N PHE A 6 6.71 34.00 23.29
CA PHE A 6 6.02 33.54 24.51
C PHE A 6 6.43 32.09 24.87
N SER A 7 7.66 31.69 24.58
CA SER A 7 8.26 30.51 25.16
C SER A 7 8.72 30.86 26.58
N GLN A 8 7.79 30.81 27.54
CA GLN A 8 8.17 30.57 28.93
C GLN A 8 8.77 29.16 28.99
N ASN A 9 10.07 29.08 28.77
CA ASN A 9 10.88 27.87 28.64
C ASN A 9 10.22 26.80 27.73
N PRO A 10 10.55 26.75 26.43
CA PRO A 10 10.04 25.69 25.55
C PRO A 10 10.43 24.28 26.03
N ASP A 11 11.39 24.20 26.96
CA ASP A 11 11.88 22.99 27.61
C ASP A 11 11.17 22.66 28.94
N ASP A 12 10.10 23.36 29.34
CA ASP A 12 9.27 22.94 30.48
C ASP A 12 8.30 21.83 30.02
N PRO A 13 8.55 20.56 30.35
CA PRO A 13 7.82 19.41 29.81
C PRO A 13 6.38 19.31 30.34
N SER A 14 6.02 20.13 31.34
CA SER A 14 4.65 20.21 31.89
C SER A 14 3.70 21.09 31.07
N LYS A 15 4.21 21.84 30.09
CA LYS A 15 3.43 22.79 29.27
C LYS A 15 3.15 22.24 27.87
N MET A 16 1.92 22.40 27.40
CA MET A 16 1.49 22.03 26.05
C MET A 16 1.39 23.29 25.19
N ALA A 17 2.10 23.33 24.06
CA ALA A 17 1.95 24.40 23.08
C ALA A 17 0.61 24.24 22.35
N VAL A 18 -0.35 25.12 22.65
CA VAL A 18 -1.70 25.12 22.04
C VAL A 18 -1.86 26.22 20.98
N GLY A 19 -0.77 26.95 20.69
CA GLY A 19 -0.73 28.02 19.71
C GLY A 19 0.52 28.89 19.84
N GLY A 20 0.75 29.75 18.85
CA GLY A 20 1.85 30.72 18.82
C GLY A 20 1.61 31.78 17.76
N GLY A 21 2.20 32.97 17.92
CA GLY A 21 2.04 34.04 16.95
C GLY A 21 2.84 35.29 17.28
N THR A 22 3.10 36.10 16.25
CA THR A 22 3.66 37.45 16.38
C THR A 22 2.54 38.48 16.25
N GLY A 23 2.47 39.45 17.16
CA GLY A 23 1.43 40.47 17.10
C GLY A 23 1.77 41.73 17.87
N THR A 24 0.89 42.72 17.76
CA THR A 24 0.96 43.96 18.54
C THR A 24 0.26 43.72 19.87
N THR A 25 0.94 43.99 20.98
CA THR A 25 0.31 43.96 22.31
C THR A 25 -0.87 44.93 22.36
N LEU A 26 -1.92 44.59 23.12
CA LEU A 26 -2.98 45.52 23.44
C LEU A 26 -2.41 46.78 24.12
N PHE A 27 -3.21 47.85 24.22
CA PHE A 27 -2.76 49.13 24.80
C PHE A 27 -2.18 49.02 26.21
N ASN A 28 -2.49 47.94 26.94
CA ASN A 28 -1.92 47.64 28.26
C ASN A 28 -0.47 47.10 28.22
N ARG A 29 0.09 46.85 27.03
CA ARG A 29 1.45 46.32 26.78
C ARG A 29 1.76 44.95 27.39
N ASN A 30 0.77 44.28 27.97
CA ASN A 30 0.94 43.02 28.68
C ASN A 30 0.20 41.87 28.01
N ASP A 31 -0.89 42.14 27.29
CA ASP A 31 -1.70 41.10 26.66
C ASP A 31 -1.52 41.11 25.14
N LEU A 32 -1.39 39.92 24.56
CA LEU A 32 -1.36 39.68 23.13
C LEU A 32 -2.62 38.89 22.74
N GLN A 33 -3.36 39.36 21.73
CA GLN A 33 -4.40 38.56 21.11
C GLN A 33 -3.76 37.69 20.02
N CYS A 34 -3.89 36.37 20.13
CA CYS A 34 -3.39 35.41 19.15
C CYS A 34 -4.50 34.48 18.66
N VAL A 35 -4.30 33.89 17.48
CA VAL A 35 -5.18 32.85 16.96
C VAL A 35 -4.83 31.56 17.68
N MET A 36 -5.79 30.98 18.40
CA MET A 36 -5.66 29.61 18.88
C MET A 36 -5.87 28.67 17.70
N GLN A 37 -4.81 27.99 17.27
CA GLN A 37 -4.89 27.03 16.18
C GLN A 37 -5.76 25.85 16.62
N MET A 38 -6.79 25.51 15.85
CA MET A 38 -7.55 24.29 16.16
C MET A 38 -6.65 23.06 15.96
N PRO A 39 -6.68 22.08 16.89
CA PRO A 39 -5.81 20.92 16.82
C PRO A 39 -6.13 20.04 15.60
N LEU A 40 -5.17 19.17 15.23
CA LEU A 40 -5.45 18.11 14.26
C LEU A 40 -6.44 17.09 14.88
N PRO A 41 -7.27 16.41 14.08
CA PRO A 41 -8.21 15.41 14.58
C PRO A 41 -7.56 14.10 15.03
N GLY A 42 -6.25 13.93 14.84
CA GLY A 42 -5.52 12.68 15.05
C GLY A 42 -4.33 12.56 14.11
N VAL A 43 -3.75 11.36 14.05
CA VAL A 43 -2.72 10.95 13.09
C VAL A 43 -3.31 9.88 12.18
N VAL A 44 -3.05 9.99 10.87
CA VAL A 44 -3.48 9.01 9.87
C VAL A 44 -2.24 8.47 9.14
N ILE A 45 -1.99 7.17 9.24
CA ILE A 45 -0.83 6.53 8.64
C ILE A 45 -1.28 5.79 7.38
N PHE A 46 -0.71 6.13 6.24
CA PHE A 46 -0.97 5.45 4.97
C PHE A 46 0.07 4.36 4.72
N VAL A 47 -0.38 3.15 4.41
CA VAL A 47 0.47 1.97 4.18
C VAL A 47 0.20 1.41 2.79
N HIS A 48 1.22 1.43 1.93
CA HIS A 48 1.11 1.00 0.53
C HIS A 48 1.18 -0.53 0.36
N GLY A 49 0.82 -1.01 -0.84
CA GLY A 49 0.87 -2.41 -1.23
C GLY A 49 2.25 -2.91 -1.67
N VAL A 50 2.29 -4.09 -2.29
CA VAL A 50 3.50 -4.63 -2.95
C VAL A 50 3.80 -3.87 -4.24
N ASN A 51 5.06 -3.91 -4.68
CA ASN A 51 5.49 -3.32 -5.96
C ASN A 51 5.08 -1.85 -6.12
N SER A 52 5.24 -1.08 -5.05
CA SER A 52 4.69 0.28 -4.92
C SER A 52 5.56 1.09 -3.96
N GLU A 53 5.72 2.38 -4.26
CA GLU A 53 6.36 3.39 -3.39
C GLU A 53 5.31 4.36 -2.80
N GLY A 54 4.02 3.98 -2.86
CA GLY A 54 2.89 4.75 -2.33
C GLY A 54 2.32 5.78 -3.31
N GLU A 55 2.10 5.39 -4.57
CA GLU A 55 1.63 6.27 -5.66
C GLU A 55 0.28 6.93 -5.33
N TRP A 56 -0.56 6.29 -4.52
CA TRP A 56 -1.88 6.82 -4.13
C TRP A 56 -1.85 7.84 -2.99
N PHE A 57 -0.73 7.96 -2.26
CA PHE A 57 -0.65 8.74 -1.03
C PHE A 57 -1.00 10.22 -1.24
N LYS A 58 -0.45 10.85 -2.29
CA LYS A 58 -0.61 12.28 -2.59
C LYS A 58 -2.08 12.65 -2.81
N ASP A 59 -2.79 11.89 -3.64
CA ASP A 59 -4.19 12.16 -3.96
C ASP A 59 -5.10 11.86 -2.77
N ALA A 60 -4.87 10.76 -2.05
CA ALA A 60 -5.63 10.44 -0.86
C ALA A 60 -5.42 11.45 0.28
N GLU A 61 -4.19 11.96 0.48
CA GLU A 61 -3.90 12.99 1.50
C GLU A 61 -4.63 14.28 1.17
N LYS A 62 -4.56 14.72 -0.10
CA LYS A 62 -5.28 15.90 -0.59
C LYS A 62 -6.79 15.78 -0.36
N GLY A 63 -7.36 14.63 -0.72
CA GLY A 63 -8.77 14.34 -0.49
C GLY A 63 -9.14 14.32 0.98
N LEU A 64 -8.36 13.62 1.80
CA LEU A 64 -8.59 13.48 3.23
C LEU A 64 -8.55 14.84 3.95
N CYS A 65 -7.57 15.70 3.67
CA CYS A 65 -7.51 17.05 4.23
C CYS A 65 -8.77 17.87 3.86
N ALA A 66 -9.20 17.83 2.59
CA ALA A 66 -10.41 18.52 2.14
C ALA A 66 -11.66 17.98 2.84
N GLY A 67 -11.80 16.66 2.93
CA GLY A 67 -12.93 15.99 3.57
C GLY A 67 -13.01 16.26 5.06
N LEU A 68 -11.87 16.26 5.76
CA LEU A 68 -11.81 16.59 7.19
C LEU A 68 -12.11 18.06 7.45
N ASN A 69 -11.66 18.98 6.59
CA ASN A 69 -12.07 20.39 6.68
C ASN A 69 -13.59 20.53 6.54
N ARG A 70 -14.23 19.76 5.65
CA ARG A 70 -15.69 19.74 5.52
C ARG A 70 -16.36 19.15 6.76
N ARG A 71 -15.93 17.95 7.19
CA ARG A 71 -16.50 17.19 8.32
C ARG A 71 -16.46 17.98 9.61
N MET A 72 -15.37 18.72 9.85
CA MET A 72 -15.12 19.45 11.10
C MET A 72 -15.46 20.95 11.02
N GLY A 73 -16.11 21.40 9.94
CA GLY A 73 -16.56 22.78 9.80
C GLY A 73 -15.40 23.79 9.74
N ARG A 74 -14.34 23.51 8.98
CA ARG A 74 -13.12 24.33 8.87
C ARG A 74 -13.00 25.06 7.53
N TYR A 75 -14.07 25.25 6.77
CA TYR A 75 -14.00 26.09 5.57
C TYR A 75 -13.75 27.57 5.91
N ASP A 76 -13.27 28.34 4.92
CA ASP A 76 -12.95 29.76 5.09
C ASP A 76 -14.14 30.53 5.66
N ASP A 77 -15.35 30.31 5.14
CA ASP A 77 -16.54 30.98 5.63
C ASP A 77 -17.09 30.41 6.95
N GLN A 78 -16.41 29.44 7.57
CA GLN A 78 -16.73 28.90 8.89
C GLN A 78 -15.74 29.36 9.96
N LEU A 79 -14.59 29.92 9.57
CA LEU A 79 -13.54 30.35 10.49
C LEU A 79 -13.43 31.88 10.59
N PHE A 80 -12.85 32.37 11.68
CA PHE A 80 -12.50 33.79 11.85
C PHE A 80 -11.17 34.15 11.19
N HIS A 81 -10.23 33.19 11.17
CA HIS A 81 -8.95 33.24 10.46
C HIS A 81 -8.81 31.99 9.58
N PHE A 82 -7.98 32.05 8.53
CA PHE A 82 -7.87 30.98 7.54
C PHE A 82 -6.44 30.44 7.43
N GLY A 83 -6.30 29.31 6.75
CA GLY A 83 -5.06 28.61 6.53
C GLY A 83 -4.59 27.76 7.71
N PRO A 84 -3.38 27.17 7.60
CA PRO A 84 -2.78 26.33 8.63
C PRO A 84 -2.82 26.95 10.03
N VAL A 85 -2.57 28.26 10.16
CA VAL A 85 -2.56 28.99 11.43
C VAL A 85 -3.88 28.92 12.21
N ALA A 86 -5.01 28.76 11.51
CA ALA A 86 -6.33 28.61 12.13
C ALA A 86 -6.72 27.13 12.37
N GLY A 87 -5.90 26.18 11.91
CA GLY A 87 -6.15 24.74 11.99
C GLY A 87 -6.86 24.17 10.76
N GLN A 88 -6.88 24.89 9.62
CA GLN A 88 -7.33 24.30 8.35
C GLN A 88 -6.30 23.30 7.85
N MET A 89 -6.76 22.09 7.54
CA MET A 89 -5.90 21.01 7.08
C MET A 89 -5.47 21.22 5.64
N THR A 90 -4.17 21.04 5.40
CA THR A 90 -3.55 21.17 4.08
C THR A 90 -2.49 20.08 3.91
N PRO A 91 -2.40 19.43 2.74
CA PRO A 91 -1.50 18.30 2.52
C PRO A 91 -0.03 18.72 2.65
N VAL A 92 0.83 17.80 3.08
CA VAL A 92 2.27 18.00 3.06
C VAL A 92 2.79 17.92 1.63
N SER A 93 3.77 18.74 1.31
CA SER A 93 4.46 18.69 0.02
C SER A 93 5.80 17.99 0.17
N TYR A 94 6.09 17.06 -0.72
CA TYR A 94 7.34 16.30 -0.76
C TYR A 94 8.09 16.59 -2.06
N ILE A 95 9.40 16.35 -2.09
CA ILE A 95 10.12 16.27 -3.36
C ILE A 95 9.71 14.99 -4.11
N GLU A 96 9.87 15.00 -5.43
CA GLU A 96 9.60 13.81 -6.24
C GLU A 96 10.66 12.73 -5.95
N SER A 97 10.24 11.47 -5.86
CA SER A 97 11.14 10.36 -5.49
C SER A 97 12.03 9.88 -6.62
N LEU A 98 11.72 10.27 -7.86
CA LEU A 98 12.39 9.80 -9.06
C LEU A 98 12.89 10.97 -9.92
N THR A 99 13.99 10.73 -10.63
CA THR A 99 14.45 11.59 -11.73
C THR A 99 13.57 11.38 -12.97
N SER A 100 13.66 12.27 -13.97
CA SER A 100 12.91 12.13 -15.23
C SER A 100 13.25 10.86 -16.00
N ASP A 101 14.45 10.33 -15.83
CA ASP A 101 14.87 9.07 -16.44
C ASP A 101 14.45 7.84 -15.62
N GLY A 102 13.78 8.00 -14.47
CA GLY A 102 13.29 6.88 -13.67
C GLY A 102 14.34 6.24 -12.75
N PHE A 103 15.31 7.01 -12.27
CA PHE A 103 16.20 6.61 -11.18
C PHE A 103 15.76 7.25 -9.86
N LEU A 104 16.20 6.73 -8.72
CA LEU A 104 15.98 7.36 -7.42
C LEU A 104 16.54 8.78 -7.44
N ASN A 105 15.77 9.73 -6.90
CA ASN A 105 16.20 11.11 -6.82
C ASN A 105 17.39 11.23 -5.84
N PRO A 106 18.60 11.62 -6.32
CA PRO A 106 19.79 11.71 -5.47
C PRO A 106 19.67 12.80 -4.39
N GLU A 107 18.82 13.80 -4.62
CA GLU A 107 18.53 14.86 -3.65
C GLU A 107 17.58 14.40 -2.54
N MET A 108 17.10 13.15 -2.56
CA MET A 108 16.16 12.63 -1.55
C MET A 108 16.89 12.14 -0.30
N SER A 109 16.82 12.94 0.76
CA SER A 109 17.37 12.63 2.09
C SER A 109 16.36 12.99 3.18
N SER A 110 16.63 12.62 4.43
CA SER A 110 15.81 13.04 5.58
C SER A 110 15.70 14.56 5.71
N LYS A 111 16.70 15.32 5.24
CA LYS A 111 16.77 16.79 5.34
C LYS A 111 16.02 17.52 4.20
N THR A 112 15.80 16.84 3.07
CA THR A 112 15.28 17.44 1.83
C THR A 112 13.96 16.85 1.39
N TYR A 113 13.54 15.73 1.99
CA TYR A 113 12.34 14.98 1.60
C TYR A 113 11.05 15.80 1.72
N ILE A 114 10.89 16.56 2.80
CA ILE A 114 9.74 17.40 3.09
C ILE A 114 10.03 18.83 2.62
N LYS A 115 9.17 19.39 1.79
CA LYS A 115 9.30 20.78 1.34
C LYS A 115 8.89 21.73 2.47
N PRO A 116 9.50 22.93 2.57
CA PRO A 116 9.21 23.90 3.62
C PRO A 116 7.86 24.65 3.42
N ASP A 117 7.02 24.19 2.50
CA ASP A 117 5.70 24.78 2.23
C ASP A 117 4.80 24.69 3.47
N PRO A 118 4.05 25.76 3.84
CA PRO A 118 3.10 25.70 4.94
C PRO A 118 2.08 24.57 4.74
N SER A 119 2.09 23.60 5.65
CA SER A 119 1.18 22.45 5.65
C SER A 119 0.62 22.19 7.05
N PHE A 120 -0.53 21.52 7.11
CA PHE A 120 -1.17 21.11 8.37
C PHE A 120 -1.94 19.82 8.14
N SER A 121 -1.22 18.75 7.88
CA SER A 121 -1.79 17.44 7.53
C SER A 121 -1.70 16.47 8.70
N PRO A 122 -2.75 15.67 8.96
CA PRO A 122 -2.66 14.54 9.89
C PRO A 122 -1.93 13.33 9.29
N VAL A 123 -1.57 13.37 8.00
CA VAL A 123 -1.09 12.19 7.27
C VAL A 123 0.42 11.96 7.45
N ILE A 124 0.77 10.69 7.61
CA ILE A 124 2.13 10.14 7.56
C ILE A 124 2.18 9.05 6.49
N HIS A 125 3.14 9.15 5.58
CA HIS A 125 3.41 8.14 4.54
C HIS A 125 4.34 7.06 5.10
N PHE A 126 3.81 5.86 5.34
CA PHE A 126 4.61 4.74 5.82
C PHE A 126 5.07 3.86 4.66
N ARG A 127 6.40 3.80 4.48
CA ARG A 127 7.03 2.99 3.44
C ARG A 127 7.75 1.78 4.02
N TRP A 128 7.60 0.67 3.33
CA TRP A 128 8.19 -0.61 3.67
C TRP A 128 8.62 -1.33 2.39
N GLY A 129 9.47 -2.35 2.48
CA GLY A 129 9.90 -3.09 1.31
C GLY A 129 10.96 -4.13 1.61
N TYR A 130 11.56 -4.62 0.53
CA TYR A 130 12.59 -5.66 0.55
C TYR A 130 13.89 -5.11 0.02
N ALA A 131 15.01 -5.41 0.67
CA ALA A 131 16.36 -5.08 0.22
C ALA A 131 17.16 -6.38 0.14
N ALA A 132 17.76 -6.65 -1.02
CA ALA A 132 18.57 -7.86 -1.23
C ALA A 132 20.00 -7.62 -0.75
N ASN A 133 20.50 -8.49 0.12
CA ASN A 133 21.94 -8.57 0.37
C ASN A 133 22.67 -9.27 -0.80
N ALA A 134 24.01 -9.35 -0.75
CA ALA A 134 24.80 -9.95 -1.84
C ALA A 134 24.47 -11.43 -2.13
N GLU A 135 24.14 -12.22 -1.10
CA GLU A 135 23.76 -13.63 -1.26
C GLU A 135 22.35 -13.74 -1.89
N GLU A 136 21.41 -12.95 -1.40
CA GLU A 136 20.05 -12.90 -1.92
C GLU A 136 20.00 -12.30 -3.32
N LEU A 137 20.84 -11.34 -3.65
CA LEU A 137 20.94 -10.77 -4.99
C LEU A 137 21.40 -11.82 -5.99
N LYS A 138 22.32 -12.70 -5.58
CA LYS A 138 22.76 -13.85 -6.38
C LYS A 138 21.67 -14.91 -6.54
N GLU A 139 20.85 -15.12 -5.51
CA GLU A 139 19.80 -16.14 -5.53
C GLU A 139 18.51 -15.67 -6.22
N TYR A 140 18.13 -14.41 -6.05
CA TYR A 140 16.84 -13.84 -6.45
C TYR A 140 16.94 -12.70 -7.47
N GLY A 141 18.12 -12.11 -7.69
CA GLY A 141 18.27 -10.91 -8.53
C GLY A 141 17.84 -11.10 -9.99
N ASP A 142 17.75 -12.32 -10.49
CA ASP A 142 17.24 -12.69 -11.81
C ASP A 142 15.75 -13.13 -11.82
N LYS A 143 15.06 -12.96 -10.68
CA LYS A 143 13.69 -13.41 -10.41
C LYS A 143 12.77 -12.31 -9.88
N ILE A 144 13.32 -11.25 -9.31
CA ILE A 144 12.56 -10.14 -8.73
C ILE A 144 13.03 -8.80 -9.26
N MET A 145 12.11 -7.85 -9.29
CA MET A 145 12.39 -6.45 -9.63
C MET A 145 13.11 -5.78 -8.46
N LEU A 146 14.25 -5.14 -8.76
CA LEU A 146 15.05 -4.36 -7.82
C LEU A 146 15.55 -3.10 -8.54
N ASN A 147 15.65 -2.00 -7.79
CA ASN A 147 16.24 -0.76 -8.30
C ASN A 147 17.78 -0.79 -8.27
N GLU A 148 18.41 0.33 -8.62
CA GLU A 148 19.87 0.51 -8.63
C GLU A 148 20.54 0.38 -7.25
N LYS A 149 19.76 0.39 -6.17
CA LYS A 149 20.22 0.14 -4.79
C LYS A 149 19.86 -1.25 -4.29
N ASN A 150 19.43 -2.15 -5.18
CA ASN A 150 19.04 -3.53 -4.89
C ASN A 150 17.90 -3.67 -3.87
N TYR A 151 16.97 -2.72 -3.85
CA TYR A 151 15.74 -2.81 -3.04
C TYR A 151 14.49 -2.58 -3.89
N TRP A 152 13.33 -2.90 -3.32
CA TRP A 152 12.04 -2.63 -3.93
C TRP A 152 10.93 -2.33 -2.91
N GLY A 153 10.20 -1.24 -3.13
CA GLY A 153 9.04 -0.83 -2.34
C GLY A 153 7.94 -1.87 -2.31
N GLY A 154 7.51 -2.23 -1.11
CA GLY A 154 6.48 -3.23 -0.85
C GLY A 154 6.96 -4.67 -1.07
N GLY A 155 8.18 -4.85 -1.58
CA GLY A 155 8.73 -6.13 -1.97
C GLY A 155 8.10 -6.74 -3.22
N PRO A 156 8.53 -7.95 -3.60
CA PRO A 156 8.12 -8.59 -4.85
C PRO A 156 6.62 -8.89 -4.89
N PHE A 157 5.97 -8.65 -6.03
CA PHE A 157 4.55 -8.93 -6.23
C PHE A 157 4.18 -10.40 -5.93
N ALA A 158 5.00 -11.35 -6.40
CA ALA A 158 4.83 -12.77 -6.14
C ALA A 158 5.09 -13.18 -4.67
N GLY A 159 5.60 -12.26 -3.85
CA GLY A 159 5.78 -12.42 -2.41
C GLY A 159 4.51 -12.15 -1.60
N GLY A 160 3.42 -11.69 -2.22
CA GLY A 160 2.14 -11.48 -1.53
C GLY A 160 1.59 -12.75 -0.86
N CYS A 161 0.77 -12.56 0.16
CA CYS A 161 0.06 -13.63 0.87
C CYS A 161 -1.41 -13.31 1.12
N SER A 162 -2.21 -14.36 1.35
CA SER A 162 -3.66 -14.31 1.64
C SER A 162 -3.99 -14.70 3.08
N SER A 163 -2.97 -15.03 3.87
CA SER A 163 -3.07 -15.49 5.26
C SER A 163 -1.93 -14.91 6.10
N LEU A 164 -2.21 -14.52 7.34
CA LEU A 164 -1.25 -13.72 8.14
C LEU A 164 0.02 -14.47 8.56
N PRO A 165 -0.03 -15.77 8.93
CA PRO A 165 1.17 -16.55 9.28
C PRO A 165 2.19 -16.64 8.16
N ASP A 166 1.77 -16.48 6.89
CA ASP A 166 2.68 -16.58 5.75
C ASP A 166 3.78 -15.52 5.78
N LEU A 167 3.58 -14.38 6.48
CA LEU A 167 4.64 -13.38 6.69
C LEU A 167 5.86 -13.94 7.42
N TRP A 168 5.67 -14.92 8.31
CA TRP A 168 6.74 -15.60 9.06
C TRP A 168 7.31 -16.82 8.35
N ASN A 169 6.83 -17.12 7.15
CA ASN A 169 7.21 -18.30 6.39
C ASN A 169 7.99 -17.96 5.11
N ASP A 170 8.39 -19.02 4.41
CA ASP A 170 9.08 -18.94 3.14
C ASP A 170 8.25 -18.23 2.06
N GLY A 171 8.92 -17.72 1.02
CA GLY A 171 8.30 -17.11 -0.14
C GLY A 171 7.59 -18.13 -1.06
N LEU A 172 7.16 -17.67 -2.23
CA LEU A 172 6.51 -18.52 -3.23
C LEU A 172 7.51 -19.54 -3.80
N HIS A 173 7.12 -20.81 -3.84
CA HIS A 173 7.81 -21.81 -4.65
C HIS A 173 7.33 -21.76 -6.10
N ASP A 174 8.23 -21.45 -7.03
CA ASP A 174 7.92 -21.24 -8.45
C ASP A 174 7.48 -22.48 -9.22
N ARG A 175 7.88 -23.67 -8.79
CA ARG A 175 7.45 -24.92 -9.42
C ARG A 175 5.96 -25.12 -9.17
N LEU A 176 5.21 -25.53 -10.18
CA LEU A 176 3.86 -26.05 -10.02
C LEU A 176 4.01 -27.57 -9.87
N PHE A 177 4.39 -28.29 -10.94
CA PHE A 177 4.56 -29.75 -10.99
C PHE A 177 5.80 -30.13 -11.83
N LEU A 178 6.70 -30.97 -11.31
CA LEU A 178 7.95 -31.39 -12.00
C LEU A 178 8.76 -30.21 -12.58
N TRP A 179 8.63 -29.92 -13.89
CA TRP A 179 9.31 -28.82 -14.61
C TRP A 179 8.39 -27.63 -14.96
N LEU A 180 7.11 -27.66 -14.57
CA LEU A 180 6.14 -26.56 -14.76
C LEU A 180 6.35 -25.47 -13.70
N THR A 181 6.26 -24.21 -14.09
CA THR A 181 6.38 -23.02 -13.21
C THR A 181 5.13 -22.15 -13.29
N VAL A 182 4.85 -21.31 -12.28
CA VAL A 182 3.72 -20.36 -12.29
C VAL A 182 3.70 -19.49 -13.56
N GLN A 183 4.87 -19.21 -14.13
CA GLN A 183 5.05 -18.52 -15.40
C GLN A 183 4.44 -19.23 -16.63
N HIS A 184 4.25 -20.56 -16.56
CA HIS A 184 3.58 -21.33 -17.60
C HIS A 184 2.07 -21.08 -17.63
N MET A 185 1.47 -20.52 -16.58
CA MET A 185 0.04 -20.26 -16.50
C MET A 185 -0.30 -18.76 -16.57
N ASN A 186 0.71 -17.88 -16.55
CA ASN A 186 0.49 -16.45 -16.62
C ASN A 186 0.03 -16.02 -18.03
N SER A 187 -1.02 -15.22 -18.09
CA SER A 187 -1.66 -14.76 -19.32
C SER A 187 -1.09 -13.43 -19.85
N VAL A 188 -0.34 -12.69 -19.04
CA VAL A 188 0.25 -11.37 -19.37
C VAL A 188 1.78 -11.49 -19.52
N GLY A 189 2.32 -11.07 -20.67
CA GLY A 189 3.72 -11.26 -21.05
C GLY A 189 4.76 -10.62 -20.13
N ASN A 190 4.42 -9.48 -19.51
CA ASN A 190 5.37 -8.64 -18.77
C ASN A 190 5.41 -8.91 -17.26
N ARG A 191 4.55 -9.77 -16.71
CA ARG A 191 4.50 -10.07 -15.26
C ARG A 191 5.17 -11.40 -14.93
N LYS A 192 6.48 -11.53 -15.15
CA LYS A 192 7.13 -12.82 -14.95
C LYS A 192 7.14 -13.23 -13.46
N ILE A 193 6.52 -14.36 -13.12
CA ILE A 193 6.41 -14.87 -11.74
C ILE A 193 7.45 -15.97 -11.52
N TYR A 194 8.40 -15.68 -10.63
CA TYR A 194 9.49 -16.58 -10.22
C TYR A 194 9.48 -16.82 -8.70
N SER A 195 10.46 -17.59 -8.22
CA SER A 195 10.63 -17.84 -6.79
C SER A 195 11.00 -16.52 -6.09
N THR A 196 10.44 -16.32 -4.92
CA THR A 196 10.62 -15.08 -4.15
C THR A 196 11.38 -15.32 -2.85
N PRO A 197 12.06 -14.28 -2.34
CA PRO A 197 12.69 -14.34 -1.02
C PRO A 197 11.65 -14.60 0.08
N PRO A 198 12.10 -15.01 1.29
CA PRO A 198 11.23 -15.21 2.44
C PRO A 198 10.44 -13.95 2.77
N ARG A 199 9.18 -14.08 3.22
CA ARG A 199 8.29 -12.94 3.48
C ARG A 199 8.61 -12.16 4.75
N THR A 200 9.67 -12.55 5.45
CA THR A 200 10.13 -11.99 6.73
C THR A 200 10.43 -10.48 6.70
N TYR A 201 10.71 -9.89 5.54
CA TYR A 201 10.79 -8.43 5.37
C TYR A 201 9.44 -7.74 5.67
N GLY A 202 8.32 -8.43 5.47
CA GLY A 202 6.99 -7.97 5.88
C GLY A 202 6.82 -7.94 7.40
N VAL A 203 7.44 -8.88 8.14
CA VAL A 203 7.45 -8.85 9.62
C VAL A 203 8.25 -7.64 10.11
N LEU A 204 9.39 -7.34 9.48
CA LEU A 204 10.16 -6.13 9.77
C LEU A 204 9.35 -4.86 9.48
N GLY A 205 8.66 -4.80 8.34
CA GLY A 205 7.74 -3.71 8.01
C GLY A 205 6.64 -3.54 9.06
N ALA A 206 6.02 -4.63 9.51
CA ALA A 206 4.98 -4.62 10.52
C ALA A 206 5.49 -4.19 11.91
N MET A 207 6.69 -4.66 12.30
CA MET A 207 7.35 -4.23 13.53
C MET A 207 7.65 -2.74 13.49
N ARG A 208 8.18 -2.22 12.38
CA ARG A 208 8.40 -0.77 12.21
C ARG A 208 7.12 0.04 12.33
N LEU A 209 6.02 -0.43 11.74
CA LEU A 209 4.74 0.24 11.87
C LEU A 209 4.26 0.26 13.33
N ALA A 210 4.41 -0.85 14.06
CA ALA A 210 4.11 -0.92 15.50
C ALA A 210 5.01 0.03 16.33
N ARG A 211 6.29 0.14 16.00
CA ARG A 211 7.24 1.06 16.66
C ARG A 211 7.01 2.53 16.31
N LEU A 212 6.50 2.84 15.11
CA LEU A 212 6.03 4.18 14.78
C LEU A 212 4.82 4.56 15.65
N VAL A 213 3.86 3.65 15.81
CA VAL A 213 2.74 3.85 16.74
C VAL A 213 3.23 4.03 18.18
N GLU A 214 4.18 3.23 18.64
CA GLU A 214 4.83 3.41 19.94
C GLU A 214 5.44 4.82 20.09
N SER A 215 6.18 5.29 19.08
CA SER A 215 6.87 6.59 19.10
C SER A 215 5.86 7.75 19.19
N ILE A 216 4.77 7.67 18.43
CA ILE A 216 3.65 8.61 18.51
C ILE A 216 3.04 8.59 19.92
N ARG A 217 2.81 7.40 20.50
CA ARG A 217 2.22 7.24 21.85
C ARG A 217 3.14 7.74 22.97
N LYS A 218 4.47 7.65 22.81
CA LYS A 218 5.43 8.27 23.73
C LYS A 218 5.35 9.79 23.71
N ARG A 219 4.96 10.39 22.58
CA ARG A 219 4.82 11.84 22.46
C ARG A 219 3.46 12.35 22.96
N GLN A 220 2.39 11.63 22.63
CA GLN A 220 1.05 11.85 23.17
C GLN A 220 0.30 10.51 23.25
N ALA A 221 0.01 10.03 24.47
CA ALA A 221 -0.48 8.67 24.66
C ALA A 221 -1.91 8.46 24.16
N ASP A 222 -2.71 9.52 24.12
CA ASP A 222 -4.13 9.49 23.77
C ASP A 222 -4.48 10.06 22.40
N VAL A 223 -3.47 10.41 21.61
CA VAL A 223 -3.70 10.90 20.24
C VAL A 223 -4.43 9.82 19.42
N PRO A 224 -5.55 10.13 18.76
CA PRO A 224 -6.19 9.18 17.86
C PRO A 224 -5.22 8.77 16.73
N ILE A 225 -5.10 7.47 16.48
CA ILE A 225 -4.32 6.96 15.35
C ILE A 225 -5.22 6.12 14.46
N THR A 226 -5.29 6.47 13.17
CA THR A 226 -5.91 5.63 12.14
C THR A 226 -4.85 5.09 11.18
N ILE A 227 -4.88 3.79 10.88
CA ILE A 227 -4.03 3.19 9.85
C ILE A 227 -4.89 2.85 8.63
N VAL A 228 -4.50 3.37 7.46
CA VAL A 228 -5.17 3.13 6.18
C VAL A 228 -4.24 2.28 5.31
N CYS A 229 -4.67 1.05 5.06
CA CYS A 229 -3.89 0.07 4.33
C CYS A 229 -4.48 -0.19 2.95
N HIS A 230 -3.62 -0.42 1.97
CA HIS A 230 -4.01 -0.87 0.64
C HIS A 230 -3.32 -2.18 0.26
N SER A 231 -4.05 -3.10 -0.40
CA SER A 231 -3.51 -4.36 -0.94
C SER A 231 -2.72 -5.16 0.12
N GLN A 232 -1.51 -5.63 -0.19
CA GLN A 232 -0.63 -6.33 0.76
C GLN A 232 -0.21 -5.49 1.98
N GLY A 233 -0.30 -4.17 1.91
CA GLY A 233 -0.13 -3.30 3.08
C GLY A 233 -1.13 -3.61 4.20
N ASN A 234 -2.28 -4.22 3.87
CA ASN A 234 -3.22 -4.73 4.87
C ASN A 234 -2.58 -5.82 5.75
N MET A 235 -1.77 -6.72 5.17
CA MET A 235 -1.08 -7.75 5.93
C MET A 235 -0.08 -7.15 6.92
N ILE A 236 0.61 -6.07 6.50
CA ILE A 236 1.51 -5.29 7.35
C ILE A 236 0.74 -4.61 8.50
N GLY A 237 -0.38 -3.96 8.20
CA GLY A 237 -1.23 -3.31 9.21
C GLY A 237 -1.83 -4.29 10.22
N LEU A 238 -2.34 -5.44 9.76
CA LEU A 238 -2.86 -6.50 10.63
C LEU A 238 -1.76 -7.04 11.53
N ALA A 239 -0.60 -7.41 10.98
CA ALA A 239 0.54 -7.89 11.75
C ALA A 239 1.04 -6.84 12.76
N ALA A 240 1.08 -5.57 12.38
CA ALA A 240 1.48 -4.47 13.26
C ALA A 240 0.56 -4.34 14.48
N ALA A 241 -0.75 -4.61 14.33
CA ALA A 241 -1.68 -4.62 15.46
C ALA A 241 -1.34 -5.71 16.49
N PHE A 242 -1.00 -6.93 16.03
CA PHE A 242 -0.60 -8.03 16.93
C PHE A 242 0.77 -7.79 17.57
N LEU A 243 1.74 -7.30 16.79
CA LEU A 243 3.07 -6.99 17.30
C LEU A 243 3.00 -5.85 18.31
N GLY A 244 2.25 -4.78 17.99
CA GLY A 244 1.99 -3.65 18.86
C GLY A 244 1.21 -4.01 20.13
N ASP A 245 0.31 -4.99 20.08
CA ASP A 245 -0.37 -5.53 21.27
C ASP A 245 0.63 -6.18 22.26
N ARG A 246 1.65 -6.86 21.75
CA ARG A 246 2.68 -7.47 22.61
C ARG A 246 3.69 -6.48 23.16
N LEU A 247 3.83 -5.29 22.55
CA LEU A 247 4.73 -4.27 23.07
C LEU A 247 4.22 -3.75 24.43
N PRO A 248 5.13 -3.45 25.38
CA PRO A 248 4.74 -2.83 26.64
C PRO A 248 3.97 -1.52 26.41
N GLU A 249 3.02 -1.21 27.30
CA GLU A 249 2.43 0.12 27.34
C GLU A 249 3.51 1.17 27.57
N VAL A 250 3.43 2.26 26.80
CA VAL A 250 4.29 3.43 26.99
C VAL A 250 3.58 4.50 27.80
N LYS A 251 4.35 5.43 28.34
CA LYS A 251 3.82 6.65 28.96
C LYS A 251 4.24 7.84 28.13
N ASP A 252 3.33 8.79 27.98
CA ASP A 252 3.69 10.10 27.46
C ASP A 252 4.32 10.99 28.55
N ARG A 253 4.70 12.21 28.14
CA ARG A 253 5.26 13.25 29.03
C ARG A 253 4.36 13.63 30.20
N LEU A 254 3.05 13.40 30.12
CA LEU A 254 2.08 13.67 31.19
C LEU A 254 1.83 12.42 32.06
N GLY A 255 2.54 11.32 31.80
CA GLY A 255 2.39 10.05 32.51
C GLY A 255 1.15 9.27 32.08
N LYS A 256 0.42 9.70 31.06
CA LYS A 256 -0.73 8.96 30.52
C LYS A 256 -0.23 7.73 29.78
N LYS A 257 -0.91 6.60 29.98
CA LYS A 257 -0.52 5.33 29.37
C LYS A 257 -1.13 5.18 27.99
N GLY A 258 -0.36 4.63 27.05
CA GLY A 258 -0.80 4.31 25.71
C GLY A 258 -0.29 2.93 25.29
N ARG A 259 -1.21 2.06 24.85
CA ARG A 259 -0.87 0.81 24.16
C ARG A 259 -0.41 1.12 22.74
N CYS A 260 0.54 0.35 22.22
CA CYS A 260 1.16 0.54 20.91
C CYS A 260 0.31 0.01 19.75
N VAL A 261 -1.00 0.29 19.78
CA VAL A 261 -1.99 -0.14 18.79
C VAL A 261 -2.78 1.08 18.32
N ALA A 262 -3.02 1.18 17.02
CA ALA A 262 -3.88 2.20 16.44
C ALA A 262 -5.35 2.03 16.85
N ASP A 263 -6.12 3.10 16.85
CA ASP A 263 -7.51 3.10 17.33
C ASP A 263 -8.49 2.65 16.25
N THR A 264 -8.17 2.94 14.98
CA THR A 264 -9.02 2.63 13.83
C THR A 264 -8.18 2.14 12.65
N TYR A 265 -8.75 1.22 11.86
CA TYR A 265 -8.15 0.74 10.62
C TYR A 265 -9.13 0.88 9.45
N VAL A 266 -8.61 1.29 8.30
CA VAL A 266 -9.34 1.23 7.03
C VAL A 266 -8.58 0.29 6.10
N LEU A 267 -9.23 -0.78 5.69
CA LEU A 267 -8.63 -1.87 4.91
C LEU A 267 -9.14 -1.78 3.46
N ALA A 268 -8.33 -1.24 2.55
CA ALA A 268 -8.66 -1.14 1.14
C ALA A 268 -8.11 -2.33 0.36
N ASN A 269 -9.00 -3.06 -0.32
CA ASN A 269 -8.65 -4.19 -1.17
C ASN A 269 -7.74 -5.25 -0.48
N PRO A 270 -8.00 -5.66 0.78
CA PRO A 270 -7.15 -6.65 1.47
C PRO A 270 -7.15 -8.03 0.78
N PRO A 271 -5.97 -8.66 0.64
CA PRO A 271 -5.82 -10.01 0.09
C PRO A 271 -6.19 -11.10 1.10
N TYR A 272 -6.39 -10.76 2.38
CA TYR A 272 -6.76 -11.71 3.43
C TYR A 272 -8.00 -12.49 3.03
N SER A 273 -7.91 -13.81 2.95
CA SER A 273 -8.99 -14.65 2.44
C SER A 273 -9.75 -15.34 3.56
N LEU A 274 -11.08 -15.45 3.42
CA LEU A 274 -11.95 -16.31 4.22
C LEU A 274 -12.61 -17.41 3.39
N VAL A 275 -12.21 -17.60 2.13
CA VAL A 275 -12.70 -18.73 1.32
C VAL A 275 -12.34 -20.04 2.01
N GLU A 276 -13.29 -20.94 2.19
CA GLU A 276 -13.11 -22.18 2.95
C GLU A 276 -12.08 -23.10 2.28
N SER A 277 -12.29 -23.42 1.01
CA SER A 277 -11.44 -24.30 0.22
C SER A 277 -10.92 -23.60 -1.04
N ASN A 278 -9.60 -23.65 -1.27
CA ASN A 278 -8.97 -23.07 -2.45
C ASN A 278 -7.75 -23.91 -2.86
N PHE A 279 -7.96 -24.81 -3.83
CA PHE A 279 -6.91 -25.71 -4.33
C PHE A 279 -5.67 -24.95 -4.84
N THR A 280 -5.87 -23.84 -5.56
CA THR A 280 -4.75 -23.10 -6.17
C THR A 280 -3.85 -22.45 -5.13
N ASP A 281 -4.42 -21.99 -4.00
CA ASP A 281 -3.68 -21.44 -2.87
C ASP A 281 -2.98 -22.57 -2.08
N THR A 282 -3.68 -23.68 -1.78
CA THR A 282 -3.07 -24.88 -1.17
C THR A 282 -1.86 -25.37 -1.96
N TRP A 283 -1.95 -25.32 -3.29
CA TRP A 283 -0.87 -25.70 -4.18
C TRP A 283 0.29 -24.70 -4.18
N ALA A 284 0.00 -23.40 -4.22
CA ALA A 284 1.00 -22.33 -4.17
C ALA A 284 1.81 -22.38 -2.86
N GLN A 285 1.16 -22.75 -1.75
CA GLN A 285 1.74 -22.80 -0.41
C GLN A 285 2.22 -24.21 0.00
N ARG A 286 2.33 -25.16 -0.91
CA ARG A 286 2.68 -26.57 -0.58
C ARG A 286 4.05 -26.80 0.06
N GLY A 287 4.94 -25.81 0.01
CA GLY A 287 6.24 -25.86 0.70
C GLY A 287 6.24 -25.27 2.11
N VAL A 288 5.22 -24.47 2.43
CA VAL A 288 5.04 -23.82 3.74
C VAL A 288 4.54 -24.86 4.74
N ARG A 289 5.04 -24.82 5.97
CA ARG A 289 4.74 -25.81 7.02
C ARG A 289 4.24 -25.14 8.30
N ASP A 290 3.23 -25.74 8.93
CA ASP A 290 2.94 -25.41 10.34
C ASP A 290 3.94 -26.10 11.29
N LYS A 291 3.80 -25.79 12.59
CA LYS A 291 4.59 -26.39 13.68
C LYS A 291 4.50 -27.91 13.79
N ASN A 292 3.47 -28.53 13.21
CA ASN A 292 3.26 -29.98 13.20
C ASN A 292 3.75 -30.62 11.89
N GLY A 293 4.29 -29.82 10.97
CA GLY A 293 4.80 -30.26 9.68
C GLY A 293 3.73 -30.44 8.60
N HIS A 294 2.47 -30.07 8.86
CA HIS A 294 1.44 -30.04 7.81
C HIS A 294 1.77 -28.94 6.81
N VAL A 295 1.46 -29.19 5.54
CA VAL A 295 1.79 -28.27 4.43
C VAL A 295 0.54 -27.69 3.80
N GLY A 296 0.71 -26.62 3.04
CA GLY A 296 -0.34 -26.04 2.21
C GLY A 296 -0.92 -24.77 2.80
N ARG A 297 -2.18 -24.50 2.46
CA ARG A 297 -2.89 -23.29 2.86
C ARG A 297 -3.28 -23.36 4.34
N GLU A 298 -3.31 -22.21 4.99
CA GLU A 298 -3.90 -22.07 6.32
C GLU A 298 -5.40 -22.43 6.29
N THR A 299 -5.86 -23.22 7.25
CA THR A 299 -7.26 -23.67 7.33
C THR A 299 -8.22 -22.47 7.48
N TYR A 300 -9.49 -22.67 7.10
CA TYR A 300 -10.53 -21.68 7.33
C TYR A 300 -10.68 -21.29 8.81
N VAL A 301 -10.59 -22.28 9.70
CA VAL A 301 -10.74 -22.07 11.14
C VAL A 301 -9.61 -21.20 11.67
N ALA A 302 -8.35 -21.50 11.35
CA ALA A 302 -7.21 -20.71 11.82
C ALA A 302 -7.26 -19.26 11.28
N ARG A 303 -7.62 -19.05 10.01
CA ARG A 303 -7.83 -17.70 9.45
C ARG A 303 -8.98 -16.95 10.11
N THR A 304 -10.07 -17.64 10.45
CA THR A 304 -11.21 -17.04 11.15
C THR A 304 -10.84 -16.63 12.57
N GLU A 305 -10.14 -17.50 13.30
CA GLU A 305 -9.67 -17.24 14.67
C GLU A 305 -8.63 -16.12 14.73
N THR A 306 -7.67 -16.09 13.79
CA THR A 306 -6.72 -14.99 13.67
C THR A 306 -7.44 -13.66 13.44
N LEU A 307 -8.44 -13.63 12.54
CA LEU A 307 -9.19 -12.39 12.29
C LEU A 307 -10.08 -11.99 13.48
N ARG A 308 -10.61 -12.97 14.23
CA ARG A 308 -11.29 -12.74 15.51
C ARG A 308 -10.38 -12.06 16.53
N GLU A 309 -9.17 -12.57 16.74
CA GLU A 309 -8.21 -11.98 17.68
C GLU A 309 -7.80 -10.56 17.26
N TYR A 310 -7.64 -10.30 15.96
CA TYR A 310 -7.41 -8.95 15.43
C TYR A 310 -8.57 -8.01 15.79
N PHE A 311 -9.80 -8.42 15.56
CA PHE A 311 -10.98 -7.65 15.94
C PHE A 311 -11.09 -7.46 17.45
N ASP A 312 -10.71 -8.44 18.26
CA ASP A 312 -10.69 -8.32 19.72
C ASP A 312 -9.64 -7.30 20.22
N ILE A 313 -8.46 -7.22 19.57
CA ILE A 313 -7.45 -6.18 19.84
C ILE A 313 -8.04 -4.78 19.64
N LEU A 314 -8.81 -4.58 18.56
CA LEU A 314 -9.40 -3.31 18.20
C LEU A 314 -10.63 -2.96 19.02
N ARG A 315 -11.46 -3.93 19.39
CA ARG A 315 -12.65 -3.68 20.21
C ARG A 315 -12.28 -3.02 21.55
N ALA A 316 -11.15 -3.39 22.13
CA ALA A 316 -10.62 -2.79 23.36
C ALA A 316 -10.24 -1.30 23.22
N ARG A 317 -10.14 -0.76 22.00
CA ARG A 317 -9.83 0.66 21.76
C ARG A 317 -11.06 1.56 21.90
N ALA A 318 -12.26 1.03 21.74
CA ALA A 318 -13.50 1.82 21.74
C ALA A 318 -13.67 2.64 23.03
N ASP A 319 -13.39 2.03 24.19
CA ASP A 319 -13.55 2.65 25.52
C ASP A 319 -12.49 3.72 25.84
N LEU A 320 -11.50 3.90 24.96
CA LEU A 320 -10.44 4.89 25.13
C LEU A 320 -10.76 6.23 24.45
N GLU A 321 -11.88 6.30 23.73
CA GLU A 321 -12.32 7.53 23.08
C GLU A 321 -12.75 8.59 24.12
N MET A 322 -12.22 9.79 23.96
CA MET A 322 -12.49 10.92 24.86
C MET A 322 -13.99 11.31 24.88
N PRO A 323 -14.54 11.78 26.02
CA PRO A 323 -15.90 12.32 26.06
C PRO A 323 -16.14 13.44 25.03
N ALA A 324 -17.31 13.47 24.40
CA ALA A 324 -17.63 14.42 23.34
C ALA A 324 -17.51 15.88 23.81
N GLU A 325 -17.94 16.17 25.04
CA GLU A 325 -17.90 17.51 25.63
C GLU A 325 -16.47 18.06 25.76
N ASP A 326 -15.49 17.20 26.06
CA ASP A 326 -14.09 17.62 26.17
C ASP A 326 -13.50 17.91 24.78
N LEU A 327 -13.96 17.19 23.75
CA LEU A 327 -13.56 17.42 22.36
C LEU A 327 -14.14 18.73 21.81
N ASP A 328 -15.42 18.96 22.10
CA ASP A 328 -16.17 20.14 21.65
C ASP A 328 -15.59 21.45 22.20
N ARG A 329 -15.05 21.45 23.43
CA ARG A 329 -14.35 22.61 24.00
C ARG A 329 -13.22 23.15 23.13
N ALA A 330 -12.58 22.29 22.32
CA ALA A 330 -11.45 22.67 21.47
C ALA A 330 -11.81 22.76 19.98
N MET A 331 -12.83 22.05 19.51
CA MET A 331 -13.08 21.88 18.08
C MET A 331 -14.52 22.14 17.61
N GLU A 332 -15.47 22.40 18.50
CA GLU A 332 -16.86 22.69 18.09
C GLU A 332 -16.91 23.88 17.13
N ASN A 333 -17.71 23.75 16.07
CA ASN A 333 -18.02 24.87 15.19
C ASN A 333 -19.52 24.90 14.88
N ALA A 334 -20.21 25.94 15.33
CA ALA A 334 -21.65 26.10 15.11
C ALA A 334 -22.00 26.75 13.74
N ARG A 335 -21.01 27.26 12.99
CA ARG A 335 -21.24 28.06 11.77
C ARG A 335 -21.46 27.16 10.56
N PRO A 336 -22.60 27.25 9.85
CA PRO A 336 -22.77 26.56 8.57
C PRO A 336 -21.98 27.27 7.46
N SER A 337 -21.63 26.53 6.41
CA SER A 337 -20.99 27.09 5.21
C SER A 337 -21.96 27.17 4.04
N LYS A 338 -21.81 28.20 3.21
CA LYS A 338 -22.49 28.31 1.91
C LYS A 338 -21.96 27.31 0.88
N ASN A 339 -20.77 26.76 1.11
CA ASN A 339 -20.10 25.79 0.24
C ASN A 339 -20.33 24.33 0.69
N GLY A 340 -21.38 24.08 1.49
CA GLY A 340 -21.80 22.73 1.88
C GLY A 340 -21.08 22.13 3.09
N GLY A 341 -20.22 22.90 3.76
CA GLY A 341 -19.65 22.57 5.08
C GLY A 341 -20.70 22.70 6.20
N LYS A 342 -20.63 21.78 7.16
CA LYS A 342 -21.63 21.64 8.23
C LYS A 342 -21.11 22.19 9.56
N PRO A 343 -21.99 22.59 10.49
CA PRO A 343 -21.60 22.70 11.89
C PRO A 343 -21.06 21.37 12.40
N TYR A 344 -20.05 21.42 13.26
CA TYR A 344 -19.42 20.26 13.87
C TYR A 344 -19.62 20.27 15.39
N SER A 345 -20.07 19.14 15.92
CA SER A 345 -19.87 18.76 17.31
C SER A 345 -19.62 17.26 17.38
N ALA A 346 -18.78 16.84 18.33
CA ALA A 346 -18.32 15.47 18.50
C ALA A 346 -19.47 14.49 18.72
N ALA A 347 -20.46 14.88 19.54
CA ALA A 347 -21.62 14.02 19.81
C ALA A 347 -22.45 13.73 18.54
N LYS A 348 -22.71 14.76 17.72
CA LYS A 348 -23.46 14.62 16.46
C LYS A 348 -22.66 13.87 15.40
N ASP A 349 -21.35 14.12 15.33
CA ASP A 349 -20.45 13.41 14.42
C ASP A 349 -20.41 11.91 14.73
N ARG A 350 -20.33 11.54 16.02
CA ARG A 350 -20.41 10.14 16.48
C ARG A 350 -21.74 9.48 16.19
N GLU A 351 -22.85 10.20 16.41
CA GLU A 351 -24.19 9.70 16.08
C GLU A 351 -24.33 9.45 14.57
N ALA A 352 -23.81 10.34 13.73
CA ALA A 352 -23.94 10.24 12.27
C ALA A 352 -22.96 9.24 11.63
N HIS A 353 -21.71 9.24 12.09
CA HIS A 353 -20.58 8.60 11.39
C HIS A 353 -19.77 7.63 12.27
N GLY A 354 -20.05 7.56 13.57
CA GLY A 354 -19.48 6.56 14.46
C GLY A 354 -19.94 5.15 14.11
N LEU A 355 -19.10 4.16 14.40
CA LEU A 355 -19.47 2.75 14.27
C LEU A 355 -20.67 2.45 15.17
N TYR A 356 -21.74 1.91 14.57
CA TYR A 356 -23.04 1.73 15.21
C TYR A 356 -23.55 2.99 15.95
N GLN A 357 -23.24 4.18 15.42
CA GLN A 357 -23.68 5.48 15.93
C GLN A 357 -23.13 5.81 17.33
N LYS A 358 -21.98 5.25 17.69
CA LYS A 358 -21.39 5.39 19.04
C LYS A 358 -19.98 5.99 19.02
N ASN A 359 -19.02 5.27 18.47
CA ASN A 359 -17.60 5.56 18.65
C ASN A 359 -16.90 5.67 17.29
N THR A 360 -15.91 6.56 17.19
CA THR A 360 -14.99 6.59 16.05
C THR A 360 -13.77 5.71 16.28
N TYR A 361 -13.48 5.35 17.54
CA TYR A 361 -12.41 4.43 17.94
C TYR A 361 -12.91 2.98 17.97
N GLY A 362 -11.97 2.04 17.93
CA GLY A 362 -12.27 0.60 17.97
C GLY A 362 -13.03 0.16 16.73
N ARG A 363 -12.60 0.65 15.57
CA ARG A 363 -13.29 0.46 14.30
C ARG A 363 -12.33 -0.11 13.25
N VAL A 364 -12.81 -1.11 12.51
CA VAL A 364 -12.21 -1.59 11.26
C VAL A 364 -13.21 -1.38 10.13
N THR A 365 -12.83 -0.64 9.09
CA THR A 365 -13.68 -0.43 7.91
C THR A 365 -13.07 -1.08 6.69
N LEU A 366 -13.74 -2.07 6.11
CA LEU A 366 -13.36 -2.69 4.85
C LEU A 366 -13.87 -1.87 3.67
N TYR A 367 -12.97 -1.50 2.76
CA TYR A 367 -13.29 -0.96 1.45
C TYR A 367 -13.22 -2.11 0.43
N CYS A 368 -14.40 -2.59 0.05
CA CYS A 368 -14.59 -3.69 -0.86
C CYS A 368 -14.76 -3.18 -2.30
N CYS A 369 -14.02 -3.77 -3.24
CA CYS A 369 -14.13 -3.51 -4.68
C CYS A 369 -14.50 -4.80 -5.42
N PRO A 370 -15.78 -5.02 -5.76
CA PRO A 370 -16.21 -6.18 -6.55
C PRO A 370 -15.54 -6.30 -7.93
N HIS A 371 -15.01 -5.20 -8.46
CA HIS A 371 -14.33 -5.12 -9.76
C HIS A 371 -12.83 -5.44 -9.69
N ASP A 372 -12.25 -5.67 -8.51
CA ASP A 372 -10.80 -5.87 -8.35
C ASP A 372 -10.34 -7.24 -8.88
N GLN A 373 -9.67 -7.21 -10.04
CA GLN A 373 -9.12 -8.41 -10.68
C GLN A 373 -7.80 -8.89 -10.06
N VAL A 374 -7.12 -8.11 -9.24
CA VAL A 374 -5.89 -8.56 -8.58
C VAL A 374 -6.25 -9.40 -7.35
N ILE A 375 -7.18 -8.93 -6.54
CA ILE A 375 -7.59 -9.60 -5.30
C ILE A 375 -8.56 -10.77 -5.57
N SER A 376 -9.22 -10.79 -6.72
CA SER A 376 -10.03 -11.93 -7.17
C SER A 376 -9.24 -13.07 -7.81
N ALA A 377 -7.92 -12.92 -8.00
CA ALA A 377 -7.08 -13.96 -8.56
C ALA A 377 -7.31 -15.30 -7.83
N LEU A 378 -7.37 -16.40 -8.59
CA LEU A 378 -7.69 -17.73 -8.06
C LEU A 378 -6.92 -18.11 -6.78
N PRO A 379 -5.59 -17.88 -6.65
CA PRO A 379 -4.85 -18.23 -5.43
C PRO A 379 -5.05 -17.26 -4.26
N VAL A 380 -5.71 -16.13 -4.45
CA VAL A 380 -5.90 -15.09 -3.42
C VAL A 380 -7.33 -15.14 -2.88
N GLN A 381 -8.29 -14.75 -3.72
CA GLN A 381 -9.70 -14.61 -3.38
C GLN A 381 -9.93 -13.92 -2.01
N GLY A 382 -9.39 -12.71 -1.87
CA GLY A 382 -9.42 -11.95 -0.60
C GLY A 382 -10.75 -11.29 -0.27
N ILE A 383 -10.95 -10.87 0.98
CA ILE A 383 -12.14 -10.11 1.40
C ILE A 383 -12.19 -8.71 0.75
N GLY A 384 -11.09 -8.22 0.18
CA GLY A 384 -11.05 -6.95 -0.52
C GLY A 384 -11.87 -6.87 -1.80
N TRP A 385 -12.14 -8.02 -2.46
CA TRP A 385 -13.04 -8.08 -3.61
C TRP A 385 -14.37 -8.75 -3.30
N ARG A 386 -14.40 -9.70 -2.34
CA ARG A 386 -15.62 -10.44 -1.93
C ARG A 386 -16.46 -9.73 -0.87
N GLY A 387 -15.88 -8.85 -0.08
CA GLY A 387 -16.44 -8.45 1.21
C GLY A 387 -16.52 -9.64 2.18
N MET A 388 -17.21 -9.43 3.30
CA MET A 388 -17.55 -10.48 4.26
C MET A 388 -19.07 -10.69 4.33
N SER A 389 -19.52 -11.95 4.30
CA SER A 389 -20.94 -12.28 4.51
C SER A 389 -21.35 -12.12 5.98
N ILE A 390 -22.65 -12.22 6.28
CA ILE A 390 -23.16 -12.20 7.67
C ILE A 390 -22.55 -13.34 8.49
N GLU A 391 -22.38 -14.51 7.89
CA GLU A 391 -21.80 -15.69 8.51
C GLU A 391 -20.32 -15.48 8.81
N GLU A 392 -19.54 -14.95 7.85
CA GLU A 392 -18.12 -14.63 8.05
C GLU A 392 -17.92 -13.54 9.12
N ILE A 393 -18.76 -12.49 9.15
CA ILE A 393 -18.75 -11.44 10.19
C ILE A 393 -19.07 -12.04 11.57
N SER A 394 -20.02 -12.97 11.64
CA SER A 394 -20.41 -13.60 12.90
C SER A 394 -19.35 -14.58 13.40
N ALA A 395 -18.79 -15.39 12.50
CA ALA A 395 -17.74 -16.37 12.83
C ALA A 395 -16.47 -15.71 13.34
N THR A 396 -16.16 -14.51 12.88
CA THR A 396 -15.01 -13.71 13.31
C THR A 396 -15.32 -12.81 14.52
N ASN A 397 -16.51 -12.90 15.11
CA ASN A 397 -16.97 -12.03 16.20
C ASN A 397 -16.84 -10.53 15.88
N ALA A 398 -17.02 -10.15 14.62
CA ALA A 398 -16.69 -8.82 14.13
C ALA A 398 -17.78 -7.77 14.39
N TRP A 399 -18.98 -8.20 14.82
CA TRP A 399 -20.05 -7.29 15.24
C TRP A 399 -19.57 -6.37 16.38
N GLY A 400 -19.85 -5.07 16.25
CA GLY A 400 -19.42 -4.05 17.23
C GLY A 400 -18.05 -3.43 16.96
N VAL A 401 -17.25 -3.96 16.03
CA VAL A 401 -15.90 -3.45 15.69
C VAL A 401 -15.68 -3.31 14.17
N PHE A 402 -16.36 -4.11 13.35
CA PHE A 402 -16.22 -4.12 11.91
C PHE A 402 -17.35 -3.39 11.18
N SER A 403 -17.00 -2.76 10.06
CA SER A 403 -17.93 -2.24 9.06
C SER A 403 -17.38 -2.43 7.65
N GLN A 404 -18.22 -2.42 6.62
CA GLN A 404 -17.77 -2.46 5.23
C GLN A 404 -18.54 -1.53 4.30
N ARG A 405 -17.82 -0.97 3.32
CA ARG A 405 -18.31 -0.14 2.22
C ARG A 405 -17.99 -0.82 0.90
N VAL A 406 -18.89 -0.70 -0.07
CA VAL A 406 -18.71 -1.23 -1.42
C VAL A 406 -18.49 -0.08 -2.39
N PHE A 407 -17.37 -0.12 -3.10
CA PHE A 407 -17.05 0.76 -4.22
C PHE A 407 -17.25 -0.03 -5.51
N ALA A 408 -18.32 0.28 -6.23
CA ALA A 408 -18.66 -0.41 -7.46
C ALA A 408 -19.26 0.56 -8.48
N SER A 409 -19.03 0.28 -9.77
CA SER A 409 -19.71 0.92 -10.88
C SER A 409 -21.23 0.92 -10.68
N ASN A 410 -21.86 2.08 -10.93
CA ASN A 410 -23.29 2.30 -10.75
C ASN A 410 -23.84 1.96 -9.34
N PHE A 411 -22.99 2.06 -8.31
CA PHE A 411 -23.39 1.84 -6.92
C PHE A 411 -23.03 3.06 -6.05
N GLU A 412 -24.03 3.65 -5.38
CA GLU A 412 -23.82 4.84 -4.54
C GLU A 412 -23.13 4.49 -3.22
N VAL A 413 -21.92 5.02 -3.01
CA VAL A 413 -21.16 4.88 -1.77
C VAL A 413 -21.79 5.76 -0.68
N GLY A 414 -22.02 5.16 0.48
CA GLY A 414 -22.61 5.85 1.65
C GLY A 414 -24.11 6.09 1.55
N GLY A 415 -24.78 5.51 0.56
CA GLY A 415 -26.22 5.62 0.34
C GLY A 415 -27.07 4.74 1.24
N ASP A 416 -28.34 4.59 0.85
CA ASP A 416 -29.36 3.93 1.67
C ASP A 416 -29.38 2.39 1.49
N LYS A 417 -28.75 1.87 0.43
CA LYS A 417 -28.64 0.41 0.19
C LYS A 417 -27.85 -0.26 1.31
N LYS A 418 -28.39 -1.37 1.83
CA LYS A 418 -27.81 -2.13 2.96
C LYS A 418 -27.25 -3.49 2.60
N ILE A 419 -27.41 -3.91 1.34
CA ILE A 419 -26.90 -5.18 0.82
C ILE A 419 -26.30 -4.89 -0.56
N TYR A 420 -25.18 -5.56 -0.86
CA TYR A 420 -24.63 -5.65 -2.21
C TYR A 420 -24.72 -7.09 -2.69
N GLN A 421 -25.50 -7.32 -3.73
CA GLN A 421 -25.68 -8.62 -4.39
C GLN A 421 -24.85 -8.64 -5.67
N TYR A 422 -23.87 -9.52 -5.75
CA TYR A 422 -22.78 -9.39 -6.74
C TYR A 422 -23.28 -9.43 -8.18
N TRP A 423 -24.18 -10.35 -8.50
CA TRP A 423 -24.65 -10.54 -9.87
C TRP A 423 -25.72 -9.53 -10.26
N GLU A 424 -26.57 -9.12 -9.32
CA GLU A 424 -27.71 -8.22 -9.52
C GLU A 424 -27.31 -6.74 -9.48
N ASN A 425 -26.32 -6.39 -8.66
CA ASN A 425 -25.81 -5.02 -8.52
C ASN A 425 -24.59 -4.73 -9.40
N ASP A 426 -24.10 -5.71 -10.15
CA ASP A 426 -23.13 -5.43 -11.19
C ASP A 426 -23.73 -4.52 -12.27
N TRP A 427 -22.93 -3.59 -12.78
CA TRP A 427 -23.37 -2.61 -13.78
C TRP A 427 -23.74 -3.25 -15.12
N ARG A 428 -23.29 -4.49 -15.37
CA ARG A 428 -23.66 -5.32 -16.53
C ARG A 428 -24.61 -6.45 -16.17
N SER A 429 -25.35 -6.39 -15.06
CA SER A 429 -26.27 -7.47 -14.65
C SER A 429 -27.20 -8.00 -15.76
N SER A 430 -27.61 -7.14 -16.71
CA SER A 430 -28.41 -7.52 -17.89
C SER A 430 -27.61 -8.23 -19.01
N LYS A 431 -26.28 -8.06 -19.08
CA LYS A 431 -25.35 -8.63 -20.06
C LYS A 431 -24.48 -9.77 -19.50
N ASN A 432 -24.36 -9.88 -18.17
CA ASN A 432 -23.47 -10.83 -17.47
C ASN A 432 -23.76 -12.30 -17.81
N LYS A 433 -25.01 -12.64 -18.15
CA LYS A 433 -25.39 -14.02 -18.53
C LYS A 433 -24.77 -14.48 -19.85
N THR A 434 -24.35 -13.55 -20.72
CA THR A 434 -23.77 -13.85 -22.04
C THR A 434 -22.27 -13.53 -22.12
N GLU A 435 -21.78 -12.53 -21.36
CA GLU A 435 -20.39 -12.03 -21.46
C GLU A 435 -19.51 -12.31 -20.22
N GLY A 436 -20.06 -12.89 -19.15
CA GLY A 436 -19.34 -13.18 -17.91
C GLY A 436 -19.24 -11.99 -16.94
N PHE A 437 -18.79 -12.25 -15.70
CA PHE A 437 -18.74 -11.25 -14.62
C PHE A 437 -17.62 -10.21 -14.76
N TRP A 438 -16.53 -10.55 -15.45
CA TRP A 438 -15.33 -9.69 -15.52
C TRP A 438 -15.35 -8.76 -16.74
N TYR A 439 -14.93 -7.51 -16.52
CA TYR A 439 -14.57 -6.56 -17.56
C TYR A 439 -13.24 -5.89 -17.17
N PRO A 440 -12.24 -5.82 -18.07
CA PRO A 440 -12.13 -6.66 -19.26
C PRO A 440 -12.24 -8.16 -18.89
N PRO A 441 -12.61 -9.05 -19.84
CA PRO A 441 -12.75 -10.46 -19.54
C PRO A 441 -11.49 -11.05 -18.88
N SER A 442 -11.70 -11.93 -17.90
CA SER A 442 -10.63 -12.66 -17.22
C SER A 442 -9.75 -13.35 -18.26
N PRO A 443 -8.45 -13.05 -18.33
CA PRO A 443 -7.60 -13.61 -19.36
C PRO A 443 -7.40 -15.12 -19.11
N PRO A 444 -7.48 -15.98 -20.13
CA PRO A 444 -7.30 -17.41 -19.94
C PRO A 444 -5.86 -17.72 -19.52
N ALA A 445 -5.66 -18.68 -18.64
CA ALA A 445 -4.33 -19.21 -18.32
C ALA A 445 -3.68 -19.75 -19.61
N ARG A 446 -2.63 -19.09 -20.10
CA ARG A 446 -1.99 -19.45 -21.38
C ARG A 446 -0.70 -20.23 -21.14
N TYR A 447 -0.71 -21.51 -21.51
CA TYR A 447 0.49 -22.33 -21.59
C TYR A 447 1.49 -21.75 -22.61
N GLY A 448 2.55 -21.10 -22.13
CA GLY A 448 3.58 -20.50 -22.97
C GLY A 448 4.80 -21.41 -23.13
N PHE A 449 4.90 -22.15 -24.23
CA PHE A 449 6.03 -23.05 -24.51
C PHE A 449 7.41 -22.36 -24.49
N ALA A 450 7.55 -21.22 -25.19
CA ALA A 450 8.77 -20.41 -25.17
C ALA A 450 9.07 -19.85 -23.77
N ARG A 451 8.02 -19.51 -23.01
CA ARG A 451 8.13 -19.00 -21.63
C ARG A 451 8.58 -20.10 -20.65
N GLY A 452 8.12 -21.33 -20.86
CA GLY A 452 8.57 -22.51 -20.12
C GLY A 452 10.01 -22.91 -20.41
N MET A 453 10.48 -22.71 -21.64
CA MET A 453 11.90 -22.88 -21.99
C MET A 453 12.80 -21.76 -21.43
N HIS A 454 12.28 -20.53 -21.29
CA HIS A 454 12.97 -19.39 -20.65
C HIS A 454 12.97 -19.44 -19.11
N SER A 455 12.01 -20.13 -18.48
CA SER A 455 11.94 -20.26 -17.02
C SER A 455 12.81 -21.40 -16.46
N ASN A 456 13.13 -22.42 -17.26
CA ASN A 456 13.89 -23.59 -16.83
C ASN A 456 15.41 -23.43 -17.04
N GLU A 457 16.20 -23.50 -15.97
CA GLU A 457 17.66 -23.28 -15.99
C GLU A 457 18.47 -24.49 -16.49
N GLY A 458 17.94 -25.72 -16.41
CA GLY A 458 18.66 -26.95 -16.78
C GLY A 458 18.35 -27.49 -18.18
N TRP A 459 19.38 -27.97 -18.91
CA TRP A 459 19.23 -28.54 -20.25
C TRP A 459 18.25 -29.74 -20.31
N LEU A 460 18.26 -30.60 -19.27
CA LEU A 460 17.35 -31.74 -19.12
C LEU A 460 15.89 -31.28 -18.92
N ALA A 461 15.68 -30.20 -18.16
CA ALA A 461 14.35 -29.63 -17.94
C ALA A 461 13.79 -28.94 -19.20
N LYS A 462 14.65 -28.29 -20.00
CA LYS A 462 14.29 -27.75 -21.33
C LYS A 462 13.88 -28.86 -22.30
N PHE A 463 14.61 -29.99 -22.30
CA PHE A 463 14.29 -31.16 -23.12
C PHE A 463 12.97 -31.83 -22.69
N VAL A 464 12.71 -32.00 -21.39
CA VAL A 464 11.45 -32.57 -20.91
C VAL A 464 10.26 -31.64 -21.20
N THR A 465 10.42 -30.32 -21.02
CA THR A 465 9.42 -29.30 -21.41
C THR A 465 9.08 -29.38 -22.91
N PHE A 466 10.07 -29.66 -23.76
CA PHE A 466 9.89 -29.87 -25.20
C PHE A 466 9.02 -31.12 -25.48
N VAL A 467 9.30 -32.25 -24.82
CA VAL A 467 8.69 -33.56 -25.07
C VAL A 467 7.27 -33.71 -24.48
N THR A 468 6.96 -33.06 -23.35
CA THR A 468 5.67 -33.20 -22.64
C THR A 468 4.66 -32.08 -22.95
N SER A 469 5.01 -31.16 -23.86
CA SER A 469 4.16 -30.04 -24.25
C SER A 469 2.87 -30.43 -24.98
N PRO A 470 2.80 -31.49 -25.81
CA PRO A 470 1.55 -31.86 -26.49
C PRO A 470 0.45 -32.44 -25.58
N PRO A 471 0.75 -33.32 -24.58
CA PRO A 471 -0.26 -33.83 -23.64
C PRO A 471 -0.91 -32.76 -22.75
N LEU A 472 -0.18 -31.73 -22.31
CA LEU A 472 -0.75 -30.67 -21.45
C LEU A 472 -1.77 -29.80 -22.19
N TYR A 473 -1.65 -29.69 -23.51
CA TYR A 473 -2.65 -29.09 -24.39
C TYR A 473 -3.94 -29.94 -24.47
N LEU A 474 -3.85 -31.25 -24.18
CA LEU A 474 -4.96 -32.20 -24.14
C LEU A 474 -5.66 -32.28 -22.76
N PHE A 475 -4.99 -31.85 -21.67
CA PHE A 475 -5.53 -31.91 -20.29
C PHE A 475 -6.35 -30.67 -19.85
N ASN A 476 -6.76 -29.80 -20.79
CA ASN A 476 -7.71 -28.71 -20.57
C ASN A 476 -7.32 -27.62 -19.53
N LEU A 477 -6.07 -27.61 -19.05
CA LEU A 477 -5.55 -26.57 -18.13
C LEU A 477 -5.38 -25.19 -18.78
N SER A 478 -5.45 -25.11 -20.12
CA SER A 478 -5.41 -23.86 -20.91
C SER A 478 -6.72 -23.05 -20.90
N HIS A 479 -7.78 -23.59 -20.28
CA HIS A 479 -9.12 -22.97 -20.23
C HIS A 479 -9.51 -22.44 -18.85
N MET A 480 -8.60 -22.45 -17.88
CA MET A 480 -8.87 -21.87 -16.56
C MET A 480 -8.75 -20.34 -16.63
N GLU A 481 -9.82 -19.64 -16.24
CA GLU A 481 -9.78 -18.20 -15.96
C GLU A 481 -8.87 -17.92 -14.77
N VAL A 482 -8.06 -16.84 -14.80
CA VAL A 482 -7.13 -16.53 -13.70
C VAL A 482 -7.80 -15.82 -12.52
N ASN A 483 -9.03 -15.33 -12.73
CA ASN A 483 -9.88 -14.69 -11.73
C ASN A 483 -11.04 -15.60 -11.31
N ALA A 484 -11.35 -15.63 -10.02
CA ALA A 484 -12.53 -16.31 -9.51
C ALA A 484 -13.81 -15.59 -9.90
N LEU A 485 -14.93 -16.32 -9.97
CA LEU A 485 -16.27 -15.73 -10.09
C LEU A 485 -16.89 -15.61 -8.69
N PRO A 486 -17.72 -14.58 -8.43
CA PRO A 486 -18.53 -14.55 -7.22
C PRO A 486 -19.42 -15.80 -7.16
N PRO A 487 -19.57 -16.45 -6.00
CA PRO A 487 -20.53 -17.55 -5.85
C PRO A 487 -21.94 -17.15 -6.29
N GLU A 488 -22.74 -18.12 -6.75
CA GLU A 488 -24.13 -17.86 -7.12
C GLU A 488 -24.90 -17.37 -5.88
N GLY A 489 -25.61 -16.24 -6.03
CA GLY A 489 -26.33 -15.60 -4.93
C GLY A 489 -25.45 -14.97 -3.85
N TRP A 490 -24.14 -14.80 -4.08
CA TRP A 490 -23.26 -14.15 -3.11
C TRP A 490 -23.69 -12.70 -2.85
N GLU A 491 -23.97 -12.40 -1.59
CA GLU A 491 -24.33 -11.08 -1.13
C GLU A 491 -23.61 -10.73 0.18
N ILE A 492 -23.37 -9.43 0.39
CA ILE A 492 -22.73 -8.93 1.59
C ILE A 492 -23.51 -7.76 2.18
N PRO A 493 -23.58 -7.64 3.52
CA PRO A 493 -24.23 -6.50 4.16
C PRO A 493 -23.35 -5.25 4.09
N ILE A 494 -23.94 -4.09 3.81
CA ILE A 494 -23.27 -2.79 3.89
C ILE A 494 -23.51 -2.22 5.28
N THR A 495 -22.52 -2.40 6.14
CA THR A 495 -22.60 -2.10 7.57
C THR A 495 -21.98 -0.76 7.96
N ALA A 496 -21.23 -0.12 7.05
CA ALA A 496 -20.63 1.17 7.35
C ALA A 496 -21.68 2.31 7.46
N PRO A 497 -21.46 3.30 8.35
CA PRO A 497 -22.39 4.40 8.56
C PRO A 497 -22.70 5.16 7.26
N MET A 498 -23.93 5.65 7.12
CA MET A 498 -24.28 6.44 5.94
C MET A 498 -23.43 7.70 5.86
N LEU A 499 -23.14 8.10 4.62
CA LEU A 499 -22.54 9.40 4.37
C LEU A 499 -23.64 10.46 4.32
N ASP A 500 -23.22 11.69 4.56
CA ASP A 500 -24.04 12.86 4.34
C ASP A 500 -24.64 12.85 2.94
N LYS A 501 -25.90 13.26 2.80
CA LYS A 501 -26.57 13.29 1.49
C LYS A 501 -25.74 14.01 0.41
N GLU A 502 -25.03 15.07 0.79
CA GLU A 502 -24.20 15.86 -0.11
C GLU A 502 -22.82 15.24 -0.40
N THR A 503 -22.36 14.27 0.41
CA THR A 503 -21.10 13.55 0.16
C THR A 503 -21.30 12.16 -0.40
N ARG A 504 -22.52 11.62 -0.44
CA ARG A 504 -22.83 10.39 -1.21
C ARG A 504 -22.41 10.55 -2.67
N PHE A 505 -21.86 9.50 -3.26
CA PHE A 505 -21.30 9.56 -4.60
C PHE A 505 -21.28 8.19 -5.27
N PHE A 506 -21.36 8.21 -6.60
CA PHE A 506 -20.95 7.07 -7.42
C PHE A 506 -19.43 7.14 -7.60
N PRO A 507 -18.70 6.07 -7.26
CA PRO A 507 -17.24 6.08 -7.34
C PRO A 507 -16.82 6.20 -8.80
N LYS A 508 -15.63 6.74 -9.03
CA LYS A 508 -15.08 6.96 -10.38
C LYS A 508 -13.61 6.57 -10.43
N ALA A 509 -13.22 5.95 -11.53
CA ALA A 509 -11.84 5.68 -11.82
C ALA A 509 -11.17 6.92 -12.40
N LEU A 510 -9.95 7.18 -11.95
CA LEU A 510 -9.08 8.18 -12.54
C LEU A 510 -7.79 7.51 -12.99
N ARG A 511 -7.34 7.86 -14.19
CA ARG A 511 -6.02 7.47 -14.70
C ARG A 511 -5.33 8.68 -15.29
N TYR A 512 -4.11 8.95 -14.85
CA TYR A 512 -3.33 10.14 -15.24
C TYR A 512 -4.13 11.45 -15.04
N GLY A 513 -4.87 11.53 -13.91
CA GLY A 513 -5.71 12.69 -13.58
C GLY A 513 -6.99 12.85 -14.42
N LYS A 514 -7.32 11.91 -15.31
CA LYS A 514 -8.51 11.95 -16.18
C LYS A 514 -9.48 10.84 -15.82
N ALA A 515 -10.77 11.04 -16.09
CA ALA A 515 -11.78 10.00 -15.94
C ALA A 515 -11.40 8.76 -16.76
N SER A 516 -11.47 7.59 -16.12
CA SER A 516 -11.24 6.27 -16.69
C SER A 516 -12.52 5.44 -16.52
N GLY A 517 -12.67 4.37 -17.28
CA GLY A 517 -13.83 3.49 -17.20
C GLY A 517 -13.92 2.55 -18.39
N ALA A 518 -14.94 1.69 -18.39
CA ALA A 518 -15.19 0.76 -19.48
C ALA A 518 -15.69 1.52 -20.70
N CYS A 519 -15.11 1.24 -21.86
CA CYS A 519 -15.50 1.88 -23.11
C CYS A 519 -16.11 0.89 -24.11
N ASP A 520 -16.91 1.40 -25.03
CA ASP A 520 -17.30 0.70 -26.24
C ASP A 520 -16.13 0.58 -27.25
N ALA A 521 -16.37 -0.07 -28.39
CA ALA A 521 -15.35 -0.27 -29.43
C ALA A 521 -14.87 1.04 -30.07
N ASP A 522 -15.65 2.12 -29.96
CA ASP A 522 -15.33 3.45 -30.49
C ASP A 522 -14.65 4.34 -29.43
N GLY A 523 -14.39 3.81 -28.22
CA GLY A 523 -13.70 4.50 -27.14
C GLY A 523 -14.60 5.36 -26.25
N ASN A 524 -15.92 5.33 -26.43
CA ASN A 524 -16.84 6.08 -25.58
C ASN A 524 -17.11 5.35 -24.26
N LEU A 525 -17.11 6.08 -23.14
CA LEU A 525 -17.45 5.51 -21.83
C LEU A 525 -18.86 4.93 -21.83
N LEU A 526 -18.97 3.70 -21.35
CA LEU A 526 -20.24 3.02 -21.15
C LEU A 526 -20.99 3.62 -19.96
N GLU A 527 -22.29 3.84 -20.14
CA GLU A 527 -23.15 4.36 -19.07
C GLU A 527 -23.08 3.46 -17.82
N GLY A 528 -22.81 4.07 -16.66
CA GLY A 528 -22.72 3.38 -15.39
C GLY A 528 -21.40 2.64 -15.14
N ALA A 529 -20.43 2.71 -16.06
CA ALA A 529 -19.14 2.01 -15.95
C ALA A 529 -17.97 2.91 -15.49
N ASP A 530 -18.26 4.10 -14.96
CA ASP A 530 -17.27 5.13 -14.59
C ASP A 530 -16.25 4.68 -13.54
N PHE A 531 -16.51 3.60 -12.81
CA PHE A 531 -15.57 3.04 -11.87
C PHE A 531 -14.84 1.81 -12.40
N ASN A 532 -15.34 1.11 -13.43
CA ASN A 532 -14.78 -0.18 -13.86
C ASN A 532 -13.75 0.05 -14.96
N GLU A 533 -12.46 -0.13 -14.67
CA GLU A 533 -11.38 0.29 -15.55
C GLU A 533 -11.09 -0.70 -16.69
N GLY A 534 -10.78 -0.19 -17.88
CA GLY A 534 -10.20 -1.00 -18.96
C GLY A 534 -8.74 -1.39 -18.71
N TYR A 535 -8.14 -2.08 -19.69
CA TYR A 535 -6.72 -2.44 -19.69
C TYR A 535 -5.81 -1.25 -19.39
N ASP A 536 -4.68 -1.51 -18.75
CA ASP A 536 -3.70 -0.52 -18.31
C ASP A 536 -2.33 -0.71 -18.95
N PRO A 537 -2.18 -0.30 -20.22
CA PRO A 537 -0.94 -0.48 -20.94
C PRO A 537 0.16 0.43 -20.38
N PRO A 538 1.36 -0.11 -20.10
CA PRO A 538 2.51 0.67 -19.63
C PRO A 538 2.84 1.89 -20.52
N SER A 539 2.66 1.74 -21.84
CA SER A 539 2.90 2.79 -22.82
C SER A 539 2.01 4.03 -22.68
N ALA A 540 0.84 3.91 -22.03
CA ALA A 540 -0.02 5.05 -21.75
C ALA A 540 0.55 5.96 -20.64
N GLY A 541 1.47 5.45 -19.80
CA GLY A 541 2.12 6.20 -18.73
C GLY A 541 3.11 7.26 -19.20
N ARG A 542 3.52 7.21 -20.47
CA ARG A 542 4.40 8.21 -21.09
C ARG A 542 3.80 9.61 -21.06
N ASP A 543 4.67 10.62 -21.04
CA ASP A 543 4.32 12.03 -21.01
C ASP A 543 3.75 12.46 -22.36
N ALA A 544 2.43 12.67 -22.39
CA ALA A 544 1.71 13.09 -23.58
C ALA A 544 2.11 14.52 -24.05
N GLY A 545 2.69 15.33 -23.16
CA GLY A 545 3.12 16.70 -23.40
C GLY A 545 4.63 16.88 -23.61
N LYS A 546 5.39 15.79 -23.72
CA LYS A 546 6.86 15.84 -23.80
C LYS A 546 7.34 16.60 -25.03
N LYS A 547 8.17 17.62 -24.80
CA LYS A 547 8.72 18.50 -25.87
C LYS A 547 10.13 18.11 -26.29
N ASP A 548 10.97 17.76 -25.32
CA ASP A 548 12.39 17.48 -25.52
C ASP A 548 12.60 15.98 -25.78
N LYS A 549 12.05 15.49 -26.89
CA LYS A 549 12.18 14.09 -27.32
C LYS A 549 13.60 13.79 -27.79
N ARG A 550 14.13 12.62 -27.44
CA ARG A 550 15.43 12.11 -27.89
C ARG A 550 15.25 11.00 -28.93
N ASP A 551 15.97 11.08 -30.04
CA ASP A 551 15.86 10.11 -31.15
C ASP A 551 16.30 8.70 -30.74
N ASP A 552 17.26 8.59 -29.82
CA ASP A 552 17.82 7.36 -29.28
C ASP A 552 17.04 6.78 -28.10
N ASP A 553 16.00 7.49 -27.62
CA ASP A 553 15.17 7.06 -26.51
C ASP A 553 13.98 6.19 -26.99
N PRO A 554 13.86 4.92 -26.54
CA PRO A 554 12.82 4.00 -26.98
C PRO A 554 11.40 4.41 -26.55
N TYR A 555 11.24 5.25 -25.54
CA TYR A 555 9.93 5.76 -25.11
C TYR A 555 9.43 6.88 -26.04
N ASP A 556 10.36 7.74 -26.45
CA ASP A 556 10.06 8.94 -27.25
C ASP A 556 9.71 8.60 -28.70
N ASN A 557 10.35 7.55 -29.24
CA ASN A 557 10.15 7.04 -30.60
C ASN A 557 9.19 5.84 -30.70
N PHE A 558 8.55 5.42 -29.59
CA PHE A 558 7.65 4.26 -29.58
C PHE A 558 6.49 4.39 -30.57
N ASP A 559 5.86 5.57 -30.65
CA ASP A 559 4.69 5.81 -31.51
C ASP A 559 5.01 5.60 -32.99
N GLU A 560 6.21 5.99 -33.40
CA GLU A 560 6.67 5.88 -34.79
C GLU A 560 7.05 4.45 -35.16
N LYS A 561 7.46 3.64 -34.18
CA LYS A 561 7.94 2.28 -34.37
C LYS A 561 6.87 1.21 -34.21
N SER A 562 5.83 1.45 -33.41
CA SER A 562 4.79 0.45 -33.19
C SER A 562 3.79 0.41 -34.34
N GLU A 563 3.77 -0.72 -35.05
CA GLU A 563 2.81 -0.99 -36.13
C GLU A 563 1.34 -0.96 -35.66
N LYS A 564 1.10 -1.10 -34.34
CA LYS A 564 -0.26 -1.07 -33.76
C LYS A 564 -0.95 0.28 -33.91
N PHE A 565 -0.20 1.38 -34.06
CA PHE A 565 -0.78 2.71 -34.32
C PHE A 565 -1.41 2.83 -35.72
N ALA A 566 -1.16 1.88 -36.62
CA ALA A 566 -1.86 1.82 -37.91
C ALA A 566 -3.28 1.24 -37.79
N THR A 567 -3.68 0.72 -36.63
CA THR A 567 -5.00 0.13 -36.37
C THR A 567 -5.64 0.75 -35.13
N ALA A 568 -6.89 0.39 -34.84
CA ALA A 568 -7.57 0.79 -33.61
C ALA A 568 -6.89 0.24 -32.33
N GLU A 569 -6.03 -0.78 -32.46
CA GLU A 569 -5.29 -1.37 -31.33
C GLU A 569 -4.23 -0.41 -30.74
N GLY A 570 -3.84 0.64 -31.48
CA GLY A 570 -2.90 1.65 -31.00
C GLY A 570 -3.51 2.71 -30.08
N ASP A 571 -4.84 2.90 -30.09
CA ASP A 571 -5.47 3.96 -29.28
C ASP A 571 -5.26 3.79 -27.76
N PRO A 572 -5.38 2.58 -27.19
CA PRO A 572 -5.02 2.33 -25.80
C PRO A 572 -3.55 2.63 -25.45
N LEU A 573 -2.63 2.50 -26.42
CA LEU A 573 -1.17 2.65 -26.24
C LEU A 573 -0.67 4.09 -26.32
N LYS A 574 -1.53 5.03 -26.71
CA LYS A 574 -1.19 6.44 -26.77
C LYS A 574 -0.78 6.95 -25.39
N ALA A 575 0.25 7.80 -25.37
CA ALA A 575 0.65 8.53 -24.18
C ALA A 575 -0.54 9.33 -23.62
N LYS A 576 -0.85 9.11 -22.34
CA LYS A 576 -1.92 9.79 -21.60
C LYS A 576 -1.42 10.44 -20.31
N GLY A 577 -0.23 10.02 -19.87
CA GLY A 577 0.46 10.44 -18.68
C GLY A 577 1.11 11.82 -18.76
N ASP A 578 1.93 12.10 -17.75
CA ASP A 578 2.77 13.27 -17.57
C ASP A 578 4.21 12.85 -17.24
N ALA A 579 5.08 13.84 -16.98
CA ALA A 579 6.48 13.59 -16.64
C ALA A 579 6.67 12.70 -15.41
N LEU A 580 5.76 12.74 -14.42
CA LEU A 580 5.86 11.92 -13.21
C LEU A 580 5.46 10.47 -13.48
N SER A 581 4.38 10.27 -14.24
CA SER A 581 3.99 8.91 -14.63
C SER A 581 4.99 8.26 -15.60
N GLU A 582 5.64 9.03 -16.48
CA GLU A 582 6.71 8.51 -17.32
C GLU A 582 7.95 8.14 -16.50
N ALA A 583 8.34 8.96 -15.52
CA ALA A 583 9.43 8.64 -14.60
C ALA A 583 9.15 7.36 -13.80
N ALA A 584 7.92 7.18 -13.31
CA ALA A 584 7.50 5.95 -12.63
C ALA A 584 7.53 4.72 -13.55
N GLN A 585 7.07 4.88 -14.80
CA GLN A 585 7.14 3.83 -15.82
C GLN A 585 8.58 3.41 -16.11
N ARG A 586 9.48 4.39 -16.31
CA ARG A 586 10.91 4.15 -16.52
C ARG A 586 11.54 3.45 -15.32
N TYR A 587 11.21 3.85 -14.10
CA TYR A 587 11.70 3.20 -12.88
C TYR A 587 11.31 1.73 -12.80
N GLU A 588 10.06 1.41 -13.14
CA GLU A 588 9.60 0.03 -13.24
C GLU A 588 10.37 -0.75 -14.32
N ASP A 589 10.48 -0.19 -15.52
CA ASP A 589 11.18 -0.83 -16.64
C ASP A 589 12.67 -1.05 -16.36
N HIS A 590 13.35 -0.08 -15.73
CA HIS A 590 14.73 -0.21 -15.28
C HIS A 590 14.90 -1.41 -14.34
N SER A 591 13.94 -1.66 -13.45
CA SER A 591 13.98 -2.83 -12.56
C SER A 591 13.76 -4.16 -13.31
N ILE A 592 12.90 -4.17 -14.33
CA ILE A 592 12.68 -5.33 -15.21
C ILE A 592 13.96 -5.62 -16.01
N LEU A 593 14.57 -4.60 -16.59
CA LEU A 593 15.80 -4.71 -17.37
C LEU A 593 16.95 -5.27 -16.53
N ARG A 594 17.11 -4.83 -15.28
CA ARG A 594 18.10 -5.40 -14.36
C ARG A 594 17.87 -6.89 -14.11
N MET A 595 16.62 -7.26 -13.85
CA MET A 595 16.24 -8.65 -13.63
C MET A 595 16.53 -9.51 -14.87
N GLU A 596 16.15 -9.06 -16.06
CA GLU A 596 16.38 -9.79 -17.32
C GLU A 596 17.86 -9.84 -17.71
N ALA A 597 18.62 -8.77 -17.48
CA ALA A 597 20.05 -8.74 -17.74
C ALA A 597 20.79 -9.78 -16.88
N ARG A 598 20.44 -9.88 -15.59
CA ARG A 598 20.94 -10.94 -14.69
C ARG A 598 20.56 -12.34 -15.19
N ARG A 599 19.34 -12.48 -15.68
CA ARG A 599 18.81 -13.75 -16.22
C ARG A 599 19.43 -14.18 -17.55
N SER A 600 19.92 -13.23 -18.34
CA SER A 600 20.53 -13.51 -19.66
C SER A 600 21.76 -14.41 -19.59
N GLY A 601 22.44 -14.46 -18.43
CA GLY A 601 23.72 -15.13 -18.26
C GLY A 601 24.89 -14.42 -18.96
N ASN A 602 24.66 -13.25 -19.54
CA ASN A 602 25.70 -12.45 -20.20
C ASN A 602 26.59 -11.77 -19.15
N ARG A 603 27.71 -12.41 -18.81
CA ARG A 603 28.68 -11.94 -17.80
C ARG A 603 29.39 -10.63 -18.18
N ARG A 604 29.14 -10.08 -19.37
CA ARG A 604 29.65 -8.74 -19.76
C ARG A 604 28.70 -7.62 -19.33
N TRP A 605 27.43 -7.94 -19.10
CA TRP A 605 26.43 -6.96 -18.66
C TRP A 605 26.31 -6.89 -17.14
N VAL A 606 26.64 -7.99 -16.48
CA VAL A 606 26.54 -8.16 -15.02
C VAL A 606 27.93 -8.34 -14.46
N ASP A 607 28.31 -7.49 -13.51
CA ASP A 607 29.62 -7.58 -12.86
C ASP A 607 29.67 -8.71 -11.81
N LYS A 608 30.81 -8.81 -11.12
CA LYS A 608 31.05 -9.84 -10.09
C LYS A 608 30.12 -9.71 -8.88
N ASP A 609 29.57 -8.52 -8.64
CA ASP A 609 28.74 -8.18 -7.49
C ASP A 609 27.25 -8.22 -7.85
N GLY A 610 26.91 -8.57 -9.11
CA GLY A 610 25.53 -8.68 -9.59
C GLY A 610 24.93 -7.36 -10.07
N LYS A 611 25.73 -6.31 -10.20
CA LYS A 611 25.31 -5.00 -10.71
C LYS A 611 25.21 -5.04 -12.23
N VAL A 612 24.22 -4.35 -12.79
CA VAL A 612 24.00 -4.31 -14.25
C VAL A 612 24.57 -3.00 -14.78
N VAL A 613 25.84 -3.05 -15.20
CA VAL A 613 26.65 -1.85 -15.46
C VAL A 613 25.97 -0.91 -16.46
N GLY A 614 25.49 -1.42 -17.58
CA GLY A 614 24.85 -0.60 -18.61
C GLY A 614 23.47 -0.06 -18.26
N GLU A 615 22.84 -0.52 -17.18
CA GLU A 615 21.58 0.03 -16.68
C GLU A 615 21.80 1.02 -15.54
N ASP A 616 22.76 0.74 -14.66
CA ASP A 616 23.06 1.54 -13.49
C ASP A 616 23.99 2.72 -13.78
N ASP A 617 24.74 2.63 -14.88
CA ASP A 617 25.57 3.69 -15.42
C ASP A 617 25.40 3.70 -16.95
N PRO A 618 24.39 4.43 -17.47
CA PRO A 618 24.12 4.51 -18.89
C PRO A 618 25.31 4.98 -19.73
N ASP A 619 26.22 5.79 -19.17
CA ASP A 619 27.42 6.27 -19.86
C ASP A 619 28.46 5.15 -20.06
N ALA A 620 28.41 4.11 -19.20
CA ALA A 620 29.22 2.90 -19.31
C ALA A 620 28.55 1.78 -20.14
N ALA A 621 27.37 2.01 -20.70
CA ALA A 621 26.64 1.00 -21.46
C ALA A 621 27.37 0.61 -22.76
N SER A 622 27.52 -0.69 -22.99
CA SER A 622 28.04 -1.19 -24.27
C SER A 622 26.99 -1.07 -25.36
N ALA A 623 27.41 -0.90 -26.63
CA ALA A 623 26.47 -0.81 -27.76
C ALA A 623 25.54 -2.04 -27.85
N GLU A 624 26.06 -3.22 -27.52
CA GLU A 624 25.29 -4.47 -27.44
C GLU A 624 24.19 -4.39 -26.36
N TYR A 625 24.52 -3.84 -25.19
CA TYR A 625 23.55 -3.66 -24.11
C TYR A 625 22.48 -2.62 -24.48
N THR A 626 22.87 -1.49 -25.04
CA THR A 626 21.95 -0.42 -25.45
C THR A 626 20.96 -0.92 -26.51
N GLU A 627 21.43 -1.69 -27.50
CA GLU A 627 20.55 -2.30 -28.51
C GLU A 627 19.55 -3.27 -27.87
N TRP A 628 20.02 -4.14 -26.96
CA TRP A 628 19.17 -5.07 -26.23
C TRP A 628 18.14 -4.35 -25.36
N ARG A 629 18.58 -3.38 -24.53
CA ARG A 629 17.74 -2.55 -23.66
C ARG A 629 16.61 -1.88 -24.43
N ASN A 630 16.94 -1.21 -25.53
CA ASN A 630 15.97 -0.48 -26.33
C ASN A 630 14.92 -1.42 -26.96
N LYS A 631 15.34 -2.63 -27.34
CA LYS A 631 14.42 -3.67 -27.81
C LYS A 631 13.49 -4.16 -26.70
N GLU A 632 14.01 -4.45 -25.50
CA GLU A 632 13.19 -4.92 -24.39
C GLU A 632 12.18 -3.85 -23.93
N ILE A 633 12.57 -2.58 -23.84
CA ILE A 633 11.64 -1.47 -23.56
C ILE A 633 10.53 -1.42 -24.61
N PHE A 634 10.87 -1.50 -25.89
CA PHE A 634 9.88 -1.51 -26.96
C PHE A 634 8.89 -2.68 -26.80
N GLU A 635 9.37 -3.89 -26.48
CA GLU A 635 8.51 -5.05 -26.24
C GLU A 635 7.62 -4.88 -25.01
N ILE A 636 8.12 -4.27 -23.92
CA ILE A 636 7.31 -3.96 -22.73
C ILE A 636 6.16 -3.02 -23.11
N LEU A 637 6.46 -1.93 -23.81
CA LEU A 637 5.48 -0.92 -24.22
C LEU A 637 4.49 -1.45 -25.26
N ASN A 638 4.95 -2.26 -26.22
CA ASN A 638 4.15 -2.78 -27.33
C ASN A 638 3.32 -4.01 -26.93
N GLY A 639 3.88 -4.89 -26.09
CA GLY A 639 3.28 -6.14 -25.63
C GLY A 639 2.38 -6.00 -24.38
N GLY A 640 2.37 -4.83 -23.75
CA GLY A 640 1.59 -4.53 -22.55
C GLY A 640 0.13 -4.09 -22.81
N ASP A 641 -0.35 -4.14 -24.04
CA ASP A 641 -1.69 -3.69 -24.47
C ASP A 641 -2.87 -4.35 -23.71
N LYS A 642 -2.65 -5.55 -23.17
CA LYS A 642 -3.64 -6.32 -22.39
C LYS A 642 -3.26 -6.46 -20.91
N ASN A 643 -2.40 -5.59 -20.40
CA ASN A 643 -2.08 -5.56 -18.98
C ASN A 643 -3.33 -5.21 -18.16
N ASN A 644 -3.62 -6.01 -17.13
CA ASN A 644 -4.93 -6.02 -16.48
C ASN A 644 -4.83 -6.00 -14.93
N PRO A 645 -4.42 -4.88 -14.30
CA PRO A 645 -4.60 -4.64 -12.85
C PRO A 645 -5.97 -4.05 -12.49
N THR A 646 -6.97 -4.17 -13.39
CA THR A 646 -8.24 -3.43 -13.34
C THR A 646 -8.81 -3.34 -11.92
N ASN A 647 -9.01 -2.10 -11.49
CA ASN A 647 -9.66 -1.71 -10.25
C ASN A 647 -8.97 -1.98 -8.92
N HIS A 648 -7.72 -2.41 -8.93
CA HIS A 648 -7.02 -2.72 -7.70
C HIS A 648 -6.73 -1.50 -6.80
N SER A 649 -6.33 -0.38 -7.38
CA SER A 649 -5.92 0.83 -6.64
C SER A 649 -6.90 2.00 -6.79
N THR A 650 -7.98 1.83 -7.55
CA THR A 650 -8.91 2.90 -7.95
C THR A 650 -9.63 3.56 -6.77
N ILE A 651 -9.85 2.81 -5.67
CA ILE A 651 -10.44 3.40 -4.46
C ILE A 651 -9.52 4.49 -3.91
N MET A 652 -8.21 4.23 -3.83
CA MET A 652 -7.24 5.09 -3.13
C MET A 652 -6.64 6.17 -4.02
N THR A 653 -6.61 5.97 -5.33
CA THR A 653 -6.01 6.90 -6.31
C THR A 653 -6.93 8.04 -6.73
N ASN A 654 -8.16 8.09 -6.22
CA ASN A 654 -9.07 9.19 -6.45
C ASN A 654 -9.28 9.99 -5.16
N LYS A 655 -8.77 11.23 -5.14
CA LYS A 655 -8.92 12.16 -4.01
C LYS A 655 -10.38 12.33 -3.55
N ASP A 656 -11.35 12.26 -4.46
CA ASP A 656 -12.77 12.46 -4.11
C ASP A 656 -13.29 11.31 -3.24
N HIS A 657 -12.75 10.10 -3.40
CA HIS A 657 -13.10 8.97 -2.54
C HIS A 657 -12.59 9.18 -1.12
N ALA A 658 -11.37 9.72 -0.98
CA ALA A 658 -10.82 10.07 0.32
C ALA A 658 -11.57 11.24 0.98
N GLU A 659 -11.92 12.27 0.21
CA GLU A 659 -12.70 13.42 0.65
C GLU A 659 -14.09 13.03 1.16
N LYS A 660 -14.78 12.16 0.42
CA LYS A 660 -16.20 11.87 0.66
C LYS A 660 -16.43 10.65 1.54
N ALA A 661 -15.54 9.67 1.55
CA ALA A 661 -15.66 8.45 2.36
C ALA A 661 -14.58 8.35 3.45
N LEU A 662 -13.30 8.39 3.10
CA LEU A 662 -12.21 8.14 4.06
C LEU A 662 -12.22 9.13 5.22
N ALA A 663 -12.47 10.41 4.93
CA ALA A 663 -12.58 11.45 5.95
C ALA A 663 -13.65 11.18 7.03
N TYR A 664 -14.62 10.29 6.76
CA TYR A 664 -15.69 9.89 7.68
C TYR A 664 -15.44 8.54 8.36
N ASP A 665 -14.36 7.86 7.99
CA ASP A 665 -13.98 6.54 8.52
C ASP A 665 -12.74 6.57 9.40
N VAL A 666 -12.10 7.74 9.53
CA VAL A 666 -10.99 7.97 10.48
C VAL A 666 -11.50 8.34 11.88
N ALA A 667 -10.71 7.98 12.89
CA ALA A 667 -10.92 8.37 14.28
C ALA A 667 -10.78 9.89 14.47
N ILE A 668 -11.57 10.48 15.36
CA ILE A 668 -11.53 11.91 15.68
C ILE A 668 -11.27 12.12 17.17
N GLY A 669 -10.28 12.93 17.49
CA GLY A 669 -9.96 13.40 18.83
C GLY A 669 -8.98 14.57 18.79
N LEU A 670 -8.19 14.76 19.86
CA LEU A 670 -7.26 15.88 19.97
C LEU A 670 -5.84 15.43 19.67
N CYS A 671 -5.21 16.05 18.68
CA CYS A 671 -3.79 15.89 18.39
C CYS A 671 -3.06 17.22 18.62
N TYR A 672 -2.16 17.21 19.60
CA TYR A 672 -1.28 18.33 19.98
C TYR A 672 0.20 18.03 19.67
N LEU A 673 0.45 17.07 18.78
CA LEU A 673 1.77 16.85 18.21
C LEU A 673 2.18 18.12 17.45
N THR A 674 3.41 18.56 17.68
CA THR A 674 3.97 19.74 17.02
C THR A 674 4.33 19.42 15.57
N ALA A 675 4.59 20.46 14.77
CA ALA A 675 5.10 20.28 13.41
C ALA A 675 6.41 19.47 13.38
N ALA A 676 7.30 19.73 14.34
CA ALA A 676 8.56 19.00 14.50
C ALA A 676 8.33 17.51 14.82
N ASP A 677 7.39 17.20 15.72
CA ASP A 677 7.05 15.80 16.02
C ASP A 677 6.54 15.07 14.77
N LEU A 678 5.66 15.71 13.99
CA LEU A 678 5.12 15.12 12.76
C LEU A 678 6.19 14.99 11.67
N GLU A 679 7.15 15.91 11.60
CA GLU A 679 8.31 15.82 10.71
C GLU A 679 9.19 14.61 11.05
N GLU A 680 9.55 14.45 12.33
CA GLU A 680 10.30 13.30 12.85
C GLU A 680 9.60 11.98 12.51
N PHE A 681 8.28 11.89 12.77
CA PHE A 681 7.52 10.67 12.46
C PHE A 681 7.39 10.40 10.96
N ARG A 682 7.37 11.43 10.10
CA ARG A 682 7.40 11.26 8.63
C ARG A 682 8.74 10.72 8.14
N ILE A 683 9.83 11.17 8.74
CA ILE A 683 11.17 10.63 8.47
C ILE A 683 11.25 9.18 8.97
N GLN A 684 10.79 8.91 10.20
CA GLN A 684 10.77 7.58 10.80
C GLN A 684 9.98 6.56 9.95
N ALA A 685 8.85 7.00 9.39
CA ALA A 685 7.93 6.15 8.63
C ALA A 685 8.51 5.69 7.28
N ASP A 686 9.49 6.41 6.73
CA ASP A 686 10.12 6.06 5.46
C ASP A 686 11.42 5.28 5.69
N TRP A 687 11.39 3.99 5.38
CA TRP A 687 12.53 3.10 5.57
C TRP A 687 13.81 3.54 4.87
N ARG A 688 13.72 4.37 3.83
CA ARG A 688 14.88 4.81 3.04
C ARG A 688 15.77 5.82 3.80
N PHE A 689 15.27 6.44 4.88
CA PHE A 689 15.99 7.50 5.62
C PHE A 689 16.76 7.00 6.84
N VAL A 690 17.60 6.02 6.60
CA VAL A 690 18.43 5.32 7.59
C VAL A 690 19.42 6.23 8.34
N LYS A 691 20.07 7.19 7.66
CA LYS A 691 21.11 8.04 8.24
C LYS A 691 20.59 9.27 9.00
N GLY A 692 19.27 9.51 8.99
CA GLY A 692 18.71 10.81 9.38
C GLY A 692 18.26 10.96 10.83
N LEU A 693 18.48 9.97 11.70
CA LEU A 693 17.82 9.88 13.01
C LEU A 693 18.82 9.79 14.19
N GLY A 694 20.03 10.30 14.01
CA GLY A 694 21.08 10.25 15.04
C GLY A 694 22.05 11.44 15.10
N ASP A 695 21.99 12.40 14.17
CA ASP A 695 23.02 13.46 14.06
C ASP A 695 22.61 14.80 14.71
N ASP A 696 21.50 14.86 15.43
CA ASP A 696 21.10 16.07 16.18
C ASP A 696 21.61 16.03 17.63
N ASP A 697 22.93 15.87 17.79
CA ASP A 697 23.65 16.47 18.91
C ASP A 697 24.59 17.52 18.32
N GLY A 698 24.25 18.80 18.55
CA GLY A 698 24.86 19.95 17.90
C GLY A 698 26.39 19.91 17.79
N GLY A 699 26.89 19.91 16.56
CA GLY A 699 28.30 20.02 16.23
C GLY A 699 28.48 20.59 14.83
N ASP A 700 29.12 21.75 14.79
CA ASP A 700 29.72 22.46 13.65
C ASP A 700 30.09 21.59 12.44
N GLY A 701 29.74 22.10 11.25
CA GLY A 701 29.97 21.45 9.97
C GLY A 701 31.44 21.14 9.69
N SER A 702 31.68 19.91 9.25
CA SER A 702 32.73 19.62 8.29
C SER A 702 32.30 18.44 7.43
N ASP A 703 32.06 18.77 6.17
CA ASP A 703 31.98 17.89 5.02
C ASP A 703 33.38 17.31 4.76
N ASP A 704 33.59 16.02 5.02
CA ASP A 704 34.63 15.26 4.32
C ASP A 704 34.15 13.85 3.95
N GLY A 705 34.21 13.58 2.65
CA GLY A 705 33.99 12.25 2.11
C GLY A 705 35.16 11.35 2.47
N SER A 706 34.92 10.40 3.37
CA SER A 706 35.78 9.23 3.54
C SER A 706 34.94 7.95 3.69
N ASP A 707 35.26 6.98 2.83
CA ASP A 707 34.75 5.61 2.79
C ASP A 707 35.37 4.77 3.93
N ASP A 708 35.10 5.11 5.20
CA ASP A 708 35.48 4.27 6.32
C ASP A 708 34.23 3.66 6.98
N VAL A 709 34.06 2.36 6.73
CA VAL A 709 33.17 1.46 7.46
C VAL A 709 33.78 1.30 8.85
N ASP A 710 33.31 2.09 9.81
CA ASP A 710 33.63 1.88 11.22
C ASP A 710 32.76 0.73 11.75
N ASP A 711 33.36 -0.46 11.86
CA ASP A 711 32.83 -1.64 12.58
C ASP A 711 32.88 -1.40 14.12
N GLY A 712 32.36 -0.24 14.53
CA GLY A 712 32.32 0.22 15.91
C GLY A 712 31.13 -0.38 16.67
N ASP A 713 31.46 -1.08 17.75
CA ASP A 713 30.57 -1.64 18.76
C ASP A 713 29.64 -0.58 19.37
N ASP A 714 28.55 -0.25 18.69
CA ASP A 714 27.40 0.37 19.32
C ASP A 714 26.58 -0.74 19.99
N SER A 715 26.94 -1.05 21.23
CA SER A 715 26.00 -1.61 22.19
C SER A 715 24.92 -0.56 22.48
N GLY A 716 24.14 -0.23 21.46
CA GLY A 716 23.02 0.67 21.55
C GLY A 716 21.99 0.04 22.47
N ASP A 717 21.68 0.72 23.58
CA ASP A 717 20.33 0.66 24.12
C ASP A 717 19.38 0.73 22.93
N GLY A 718 18.62 -0.34 22.68
CA GLY A 718 17.74 -0.55 21.53
C GLY A 718 16.54 0.41 21.46
N SER A 719 16.79 1.70 21.67
CA SER A 719 15.85 2.80 21.78
C SER A 719 15.58 3.48 20.45
N ASN A 720 16.44 3.33 19.42
CA ASN A 720 16.15 3.80 18.07
C ASN A 720 15.61 2.64 17.18
N PRO A 721 14.29 2.54 16.94
CA PRO A 721 13.70 1.49 16.12
C PRO A 721 14.17 1.50 14.65
N ASN A 722 14.84 2.56 14.19
CA ASN A 722 15.42 2.61 12.85
C ASN A 722 16.89 2.20 12.78
N GLY A 723 17.60 2.01 13.91
CA GLY A 723 18.96 1.44 13.91
C GLY A 723 19.01 0.01 13.37
N GLN A 724 18.03 -0.83 13.73
CA GLN A 724 17.89 -2.18 13.16
C GLN A 724 17.54 -2.15 11.66
N MET A 725 16.80 -1.12 11.22
CA MET A 725 16.47 -0.95 9.80
C MET A 725 17.67 -0.49 8.98
N ALA A 726 18.53 0.33 9.58
CA ALA A 726 19.80 0.76 9.01
C ALA A 726 20.68 -0.43 8.68
N GLU A 727 20.81 -1.34 9.64
CA GLU A 727 21.55 -2.58 9.50
C GLU A 727 20.94 -3.46 8.40
N TYR A 728 19.61 -3.57 8.33
CA TYR A 728 18.97 -4.40 7.32
C TYR A 728 19.19 -3.87 5.91
N ILE A 729 19.01 -2.57 5.69
CA ILE A 729 19.19 -1.98 4.36
C ILE A 729 20.65 -2.06 3.91
N SER A 730 21.61 -1.95 4.84
CA SER A 730 23.04 -2.00 4.52
C SER A 730 23.59 -3.42 4.38
N THR A 731 23.12 -4.37 5.19
CA THR A 731 23.74 -5.70 5.33
C THR A 731 22.79 -6.88 5.05
N GLY A 732 21.49 -6.63 4.94
CA GLY A 732 20.44 -7.66 4.91
C GLY A 732 20.17 -8.31 6.27
N LYS A 733 20.66 -7.72 7.37
CA LYS A 733 20.55 -8.29 8.72
C LYS A 733 19.84 -7.34 9.69
N CYS A 734 19.15 -7.91 10.66
CA CYS A 734 18.63 -7.20 11.84
C CYS A 734 19.26 -7.83 13.09
N ASN A 735 19.87 -7.02 13.95
CA ASN A 735 20.63 -7.48 15.12
C ASN A 735 21.71 -8.52 14.74
N ARG A 736 22.45 -8.26 13.66
CA ARG A 736 23.50 -9.13 13.12
C ARG A 736 23.02 -10.51 12.63
N LEU A 737 21.70 -10.71 12.54
CA LEU A 737 21.05 -11.93 12.07
C LEU A 737 20.33 -11.69 10.74
N PHE A 738 20.39 -12.64 9.82
CA PHE A 738 19.49 -12.60 8.66
C PHE A 738 18.03 -12.69 9.12
N LEU A 739 17.10 -12.13 8.36
CA LEU A 739 15.71 -11.97 8.80
C LEU A 739 15.04 -13.28 9.25
N ARG A 740 15.34 -14.41 8.62
CA ARG A 740 14.86 -15.75 9.03
C ARG A 740 15.33 -16.13 10.43
N ASP A 741 16.59 -15.89 10.75
CA ASP A 741 17.17 -16.20 12.07
C ASP A 741 16.71 -15.16 13.12
N TRP A 742 16.56 -13.91 12.70
CA TRP A 742 16.02 -12.82 13.52
C TRP A 742 14.62 -13.15 14.04
N ILE A 743 13.68 -13.53 13.17
CA ILE A 743 12.32 -13.90 13.61
C ILE A 743 12.26 -15.18 14.45
N ALA A 744 13.26 -16.07 14.32
CA ALA A 744 13.35 -17.30 15.11
C ALA A 744 13.96 -17.07 16.50
N THR A 745 14.83 -16.08 16.63
CA THR A 745 15.62 -15.82 17.85
C THR A 745 14.99 -14.72 18.70
N GLU A 746 14.59 -13.61 18.09
CA GLU A 746 14.11 -12.43 18.80
C GLU A 746 12.63 -12.56 19.20
N GLU A 747 12.37 -12.58 20.50
CA GLU A 747 11.02 -12.84 21.03
C GLU A 747 9.97 -11.81 20.56
N TYR A 748 10.39 -10.55 20.41
CA TYR A 748 9.51 -9.48 19.93
C TYR A 748 9.17 -9.61 18.43
N ALA A 749 10.00 -10.32 17.65
CA ALA A 749 9.81 -10.55 16.21
C ALA A 749 9.12 -11.88 15.88
N LYS A 750 9.15 -12.86 16.79
CA LYS A 750 8.44 -14.15 16.64
C LYS A 750 6.95 -13.97 16.36
N MET A 751 6.34 -14.92 15.67
CA MET A 751 4.90 -14.92 15.42
C MET A 751 4.11 -14.88 16.76
N PRO A 752 3.27 -13.85 16.98
CA PRO A 752 2.40 -13.80 18.16
C PRO A 752 1.52 -15.04 18.28
N SER A 753 1.35 -15.58 19.49
CA SER A 753 0.55 -16.79 19.73
C SER A 753 -0.95 -16.63 19.43
N LYS A 754 -1.43 -15.40 19.28
CA LYS A 754 -2.80 -15.06 18.84
C LYS A 754 -2.97 -15.15 17.31
N ILE A 755 -1.88 -15.30 16.57
CA ILE A 755 -1.92 -15.64 15.15
C ILE A 755 -1.90 -17.16 15.07
N HIS A 756 -3.00 -17.73 14.57
CA HIS A 756 -3.14 -19.16 14.42
C HIS A 756 -2.44 -19.61 13.14
N ASP A 757 -1.79 -20.77 13.16
CA ASP A 757 -1.14 -21.36 11.99
C ASP A 757 -1.36 -22.87 12.00
N GLU A 758 -2.41 -23.29 11.29
CA GLU A 758 -2.76 -24.68 11.06
C GLU A 758 -2.96 -24.89 9.56
N ARG A 759 -2.19 -25.79 8.95
CA ARG A 759 -2.28 -26.06 7.50
C ARG A 759 -3.21 -27.23 7.20
N ASP A 760 -3.86 -27.19 6.04
CA ASP A 760 -4.80 -28.23 5.56
C ASP A 760 -4.16 -29.61 5.28
N GLY A 761 -2.84 -29.72 5.46
CA GLY A 761 -2.07 -30.96 5.30
C GLY A 761 -1.94 -31.40 3.84
N GLY A 762 -2.29 -30.54 2.88
CA GLY A 762 -2.25 -30.83 1.47
C GLY A 762 -3.18 -31.96 1.07
N LEU A 763 -4.38 -32.09 1.68
CA LEU A 763 -5.33 -33.17 1.37
C LEU A 763 -5.56 -33.33 -0.14
N PHE A 764 -5.68 -32.21 -0.86
CA PHE A 764 -5.82 -32.20 -2.31
C PHE A 764 -4.52 -32.57 -3.07
N LEU A 765 -3.35 -32.34 -2.48
CA LEU A 765 -2.04 -32.78 -3.01
C LEU A 765 -1.91 -34.31 -2.96
N LYS A 766 -2.47 -34.96 -1.93
CA LYS A 766 -2.45 -36.43 -1.79
C LYS A 766 -3.34 -37.13 -2.82
N ILE A 767 -4.45 -36.51 -3.21
CA ILE A 767 -5.37 -37.05 -4.23
C ILE A 767 -4.77 -36.91 -5.64
N GLY A 768 -4.07 -35.81 -5.92
CA GLY A 768 -3.37 -35.59 -7.20
C GLY A 768 -2.11 -36.44 -7.43
N GLY A 769 -1.55 -37.07 -6.39
CA GLY A 769 -0.41 -38.00 -6.50
C GLY A 769 -0.79 -39.47 -6.69
N ILE A 770 -2.09 -39.79 -6.69
CA ILE A 770 -2.64 -41.14 -6.92
C ILE A 770 -3.15 -41.29 -8.38
N LEU A 771 -3.24 -40.17 -9.11
CA LEU A 771 -3.41 -40.12 -10.57
C LEU A 771 -2.05 -39.90 -11.24
#